data_AF-A0A8C1ASX5-F1
#
_entry.id   AF-A0A8C1ASX5-F1
#
_cell.length_a   1.000
_cell.length_b   1.000
_cell.length_c   1.000
_cell.angle_alpha   90.00
_cell.angle_beta   90.00
_cell.angle_gamma   90.00
#
_symmetry.space_group_name_H-M   'P 1'
#
loop_
_entity.id
_entity.type
_entity.pdbx_description
1 polymer ?
#
loop_
_entity_poly.entity_id
_entity_poly.type
_entity_poly.pdbx_seq_one_letter_code
_entity_poly.pdbx_strand_id
1 'polypeptide(L)'
;YLFRRLIVTEVDSEACAHFDRTKRTIQVEGSSCLKCEMVDSQYYLPNDIGISALDCREAFRLLSPKEQMYAHYLSRASWYGGLIVLIQTSPESANIYVLLQKMFRAQAPPQLEAAATAAGLSAEEYQAFLVYAAGLYANMGNYKSFGDTKFIPNLPKEKFKALVWESLAFKQSPGDMEALWGCCCESLYSLEDKQKQLGLGEKGISAYFSGNCCLEDAEFAQKFLDSKNLSAYNTRLFKTEVDGKRCYEVRLASAKKGEYPDEVCFGKHEFEDAVFFVKRGDYAFLMEKVCQNLEKAKDYAANDNQKRMLEEYIHSFACGSVEAHKEGSRYWIKDKGPIVESYIGFIESYRDPFGSRGEFEGFVAVVNKAMSARFAQLVNSAEVLLPELPWPPAFEKDRFLKPDFTSLDVLTFAGSGIPAGINIPNYDDIRQTEGFKNVSLGNVLAVAYATQKDKLTFLEESDKDLYIKWKGPSFEVQDDKGKFNFDQSAVRNPETGELISSWYKGSETWDSKFSTIASSYEECRAECVGLYLCLNKQVLSIFGHEGEDAEEVVYVNWLTMVRAGLLGLEFYTSESKSWRQAHMQARFVILRVLLEAGEGLVGLKECTGADGRPDAVITLDRSKIHTVGKSAIQRFLCRLQVHKSTADVEGGRALYEGYSAVTADGTHNFLRLRETVLLRKEARKMFVQANTYIKDDAVELVEYEGSAAGLIQSFVERFPDDAEKVEAQLLEMTCMDSSCWC
;
A
#
# COMPACT_ATOMS: atom_id res chain seq x y z
N TYR A 1 -18.49 41.59 -33.65
CA TYR A 1 -18.94 42.81 -32.95
C TYR A 1 -18.18 42.88 -31.63
N LEU A 2 -17.23 43.79 -31.37
CA LEU A 2 -17.12 45.26 -31.57
C LEU A 2 -17.91 46.11 -30.57
N PHE A 3 -17.17 46.89 -29.74
CA PHE A 3 -17.56 48.08 -28.97
C PHE A 3 -18.50 47.83 -27.75
N ARG A 4 -18.49 48.55 -26.62
CA ARG A 4 -17.69 49.63 -25.92
C ARG A 4 -18.04 49.47 -24.41
N ARG A 5 -17.23 49.68 -23.34
CA ARG A 5 -16.18 50.67 -22.92
C ARG A 5 -16.73 52.02 -22.41
N LEU A 6 -16.12 52.56 -21.32
CA LEU A 6 -16.31 53.88 -20.63
C LEU A 6 -17.41 53.87 -19.52
N ILE A 7 -17.36 54.56 -18.36
CA ILE A 7 -16.48 55.55 -17.64
C ILE A 7 -16.70 55.31 -16.09
N VAL A 8 -15.87 55.56 -15.05
CA VAL A 8 -14.74 56.46 -14.65
C VAL A 8 -15.15 57.63 -13.69
N THR A 9 -14.21 58.14 -12.86
CA THR A 9 -14.28 59.12 -11.71
C THR A 9 -14.67 58.53 -10.33
N GLU A 10 -13.96 58.63 -9.19
CA GLU A 10 -12.72 59.31 -8.69
C GLU A 10 -12.92 60.57 -7.77
N VAL A 11 -12.03 60.70 -6.76
CA VAL A 11 -11.79 61.82 -5.80
C VAL A 11 -12.50 61.78 -4.41
N ASP A 12 -11.66 62.11 -3.39
CA ASP A 12 -11.76 62.29 -1.92
C ASP A 12 -13.01 63.06 -1.36
N SER A 13 -13.30 63.15 -0.04
CA SER A 13 -12.40 63.32 1.13
C SER A 13 -13.01 63.13 2.55
N GLU A 14 -12.10 63.12 3.55
CA GLU A 14 -12.22 63.59 4.96
C GLU A 14 -13.04 62.89 6.10
N ALA A 15 -12.28 62.52 7.14
CA ALA A 15 -12.41 62.90 8.56
C ALA A 15 -13.40 62.20 9.55
N CYS A 16 -12.80 61.35 10.40
CA CYS A 16 -12.89 61.30 11.88
C CYS A 16 -14.21 61.54 12.66
N ALA A 17 -14.66 60.48 13.36
CA ALA A 17 -15.12 60.58 14.75
C ALA A 17 -14.88 59.26 15.54
N HIS A 18 -14.43 59.35 16.79
CA HIS A 18 -14.50 58.24 17.76
C HIS A 18 -15.89 58.20 18.42
N PHE A 19 -16.37 57.02 18.83
CA PHE A 19 -16.67 56.76 20.25
C PHE A 19 -16.77 55.25 20.56
N ASP A 20 -16.56 54.91 21.84
CA ASP A 20 -16.48 53.55 22.40
C ASP A 20 -17.82 53.11 23.08
N ARG A 21 -17.97 51.79 23.30
CA ARG A 21 -19.00 51.09 24.10
C ARG A 21 -20.42 51.03 23.49
N THR A 22 -21.15 49.92 23.55
CA THR A 22 -21.26 48.92 24.64
C THR A 22 -21.66 47.54 24.10
N LYS A 23 -21.35 46.47 24.86
CA LYS A 23 -21.96 45.14 24.66
C LYS A 23 -23.48 45.20 24.93
N ARG A 24 -24.29 44.67 24.02
CA ARG A 24 -25.63 44.13 24.33
C ARG A 24 -25.80 42.76 23.72
N THR A 25 -25.87 41.74 24.58
CA THR A 25 -26.29 40.40 24.21
C THR A 25 -27.77 40.44 23.81
N ILE A 26 -28.11 39.91 22.65
CA ILE A 26 -29.49 39.59 22.28
C ILE A 26 -29.49 38.09 21.97
N GLN A 27 -30.18 37.31 22.79
CA GLN A 27 -30.51 35.93 22.41
C GLN A 27 -31.55 35.98 21.30
N VAL A 28 -31.30 35.23 20.23
CA VAL A 28 -32.32 34.86 19.25
C VAL A 28 -32.31 33.35 19.16
N GLU A 29 -33.27 32.72 19.83
CA GLU A 29 -33.58 31.31 19.63
C GLU A 29 -34.32 31.13 18.29
N GLY A 30 -34.30 29.92 17.72
CA GLY A 30 -35.26 29.56 16.67
C GLY A 30 -34.76 29.54 15.22
N SER A 31 -33.60 28.94 14.93
CA SER A 31 -33.47 28.14 13.70
C SER A 31 -32.45 27.00 13.86
N SER A 32 -32.91 25.86 14.39
CA SER A 32 -32.19 24.59 14.26
C SER A 32 -32.30 24.07 12.83
N CYS A 33 -31.70 24.79 11.89
CA CYS A 33 -31.44 24.27 10.56
C CYS A 33 -30.50 23.07 10.74
N LEU A 34 -31.03 21.87 10.53
CA LEU A 34 -30.24 20.64 10.52
C LEU A 34 -29.27 20.71 9.35
N LYS A 35 -28.09 21.29 9.60
CA LYS A 35 -26.90 21.00 8.83
C LYS A 35 -26.69 19.49 8.95
N CYS A 36 -27.07 18.78 7.90
CA CYS A 36 -26.43 17.52 7.61
C CYS A 36 -24.96 17.89 7.37
N GLU A 37 -24.11 17.67 8.38
CA GLU A 37 -22.68 17.86 8.23
C GLU A 37 -22.23 16.83 7.21
N MET A 38 -22.02 17.28 5.97
CA MET A 38 -21.49 16.44 4.91
C MET A 38 -20.15 15.93 5.40
N VAL A 39 -20.07 14.62 5.64
CA VAL A 39 -18.83 13.92 5.99
C VAL A 39 -17.75 14.39 5.01
N ASP A 40 -16.56 14.69 5.50
CA ASP A 40 -15.47 15.06 4.60
C ASP A 40 -15.21 13.90 3.63
N SER A 41 -15.18 14.24 2.33
CA SER A 41 -14.76 13.40 1.20
C SER A 41 -13.47 12.58 1.42
N GLN A 42 -12.65 12.90 2.43
CA GLN A 42 -11.54 12.07 2.86
C GLN A 42 -11.99 10.71 3.42
N TYR A 43 -13.13 10.65 4.11
CA TYR A 43 -13.60 9.51 4.90
C TYR A 43 -14.76 8.71 4.27
N TYR A 44 -15.02 8.88 2.98
CA TYR A 44 -15.86 7.95 2.22
C TYR A 44 -15.24 7.58 0.86
N LEU A 45 -15.96 6.75 0.10
CA LEU A 45 -15.67 6.40 -1.30
C LEU A 45 -16.85 6.92 -2.16
N PRO A 46 -16.60 7.69 -3.23
CA PRO A 46 -17.66 8.33 -4.00
C PRO A 46 -18.38 7.33 -4.90
N ASN A 47 -19.67 7.58 -5.18
CA ASN A 47 -20.54 6.64 -5.90
C ASN A 47 -20.09 6.31 -7.34
N ASP A 48 -19.30 7.20 -7.95
CA ASP A 48 -18.73 7.11 -9.29
C ASP A 48 -17.24 6.70 -9.29
N ILE A 49 -16.74 6.16 -8.16
CA ILE A 49 -15.39 5.60 -8.07
C ILE A 49 -15.11 4.62 -9.21
N GLY A 50 -13.93 4.76 -9.85
CA GLY A 50 -13.56 3.89 -10.95
C GLY A 50 -13.35 2.45 -10.47
N ILE A 51 -14.06 1.50 -11.08
CA ILE A 51 -13.87 0.07 -10.85
C ILE A 51 -13.50 -0.57 -12.18
N SER A 52 -12.67 -1.61 -12.16
CA SER A 52 -12.18 -2.26 -13.38
C SER A 52 -11.81 -3.72 -13.10
N ALA A 53 -12.19 -4.64 -14.00
CA ALA A 53 -11.73 -6.02 -13.93
C ALA A 53 -10.27 -6.15 -14.39
N LEU A 54 -9.51 -7.03 -13.77
CA LEU A 54 -8.21 -7.48 -14.31
C LEU A 54 -8.46 -8.56 -15.36
N ASP A 55 -8.10 -8.30 -16.61
CA ASP A 55 -8.04 -9.33 -17.65
C ASP A 55 -6.86 -10.27 -17.37
N CYS A 56 -7.16 -11.54 -17.19
CA CYS A 56 -6.19 -12.63 -17.15
C CYS A 56 -6.59 -13.79 -18.08
N ARG A 57 -7.62 -13.60 -18.92
CA ARG A 57 -8.29 -14.65 -19.68
C ARG A 57 -7.35 -15.34 -20.65
N GLU A 58 -6.64 -14.56 -21.47
CA GLU A 58 -5.71 -15.12 -22.45
C GLU A 58 -4.49 -15.77 -21.78
N ALA A 59 -4.01 -15.22 -20.68
CA ALA A 59 -2.90 -15.79 -19.92
C ALA A 59 -3.29 -17.14 -19.29
N PHE A 60 -4.47 -17.23 -18.65
CA PHE A 60 -5.01 -18.47 -18.09
C PHE A 60 -5.33 -19.52 -19.17
N ARG A 61 -5.80 -19.09 -20.35
CA ARG A 61 -6.07 -19.96 -21.52
C ARG A 61 -4.82 -20.62 -22.10
N LEU A 62 -3.63 -20.07 -21.82
CA LEU A 62 -2.34 -20.61 -22.26
C LEU A 62 -1.71 -21.60 -21.27
N LEU A 63 -2.28 -21.77 -20.08
CA LEU A 63 -1.83 -22.76 -19.09
C LEU A 63 -2.27 -24.18 -19.48
N SER A 64 -1.41 -25.17 -19.23
CA SER A 64 -1.82 -26.58 -19.26
C SER A 64 -2.71 -26.94 -18.06
N PRO A 65 -3.49 -28.03 -18.09
CA PRO A 65 -4.34 -28.43 -16.97
C PRO A 65 -3.60 -28.63 -15.64
N LYS A 66 -2.32 -29.05 -15.69
CA LYS A 66 -1.46 -29.13 -14.50
C LYS A 66 -1.15 -27.75 -13.93
N GLU A 67 -0.79 -26.79 -14.78
CA GLU A 67 -0.50 -25.41 -14.38
C GLU A 67 -1.76 -24.66 -13.91
N GLN A 68 -2.93 -24.98 -14.47
CA GLN A 68 -4.21 -24.48 -14.00
C GLN A 68 -4.57 -24.99 -12.60
N MET A 69 -4.36 -26.28 -12.31
CA MET A 69 -4.52 -26.83 -10.95
C MET A 69 -3.52 -26.25 -9.95
N TYR A 70 -2.26 -26.07 -10.37
CA TYR A 70 -1.23 -25.39 -9.58
C TYR A 70 -1.66 -23.97 -9.23
N ALA A 71 -2.04 -23.18 -10.24
CA ALA A 71 -2.53 -21.81 -10.06
C ALA A 71 -3.78 -21.74 -9.18
N HIS A 72 -4.75 -22.64 -9.36
CA HIS A 72 -5.97 -22.70 -8.54
C HIS A 72 -5.66 -22.90 -7.05
N TYR A 73 -4.87 -23.91 -6.70
CA TYR A 73 -4.56 -24.18 -5.29
C TYR A 73 -3.68 -23.10 -4.65
N LEU A 74 -2.77 -22.49 -5.41
CA LEU A 74 -2.05 -21.30 -4.96
C LEU A 74 -3.01 -20.11 -4.73
N SER A 75 -3.89 -19.80 -5.69
CA SER A 75 -4.89 -18.73 -5.55
C SER A 75 -5.78 -18.96 -4.32
N ARG A 76 -6.20 -20.21 -4.06
CA ARG A 76 -6.95 -20.57 -2.85
C ARG A 76 -6.14 -20.33 -1.57
N ALA A 77 -4.86 -20.71 -1.53
CA ALA A 77 -3.99 -20.42 -0.40
C ALA A 77 -3.88 -18.90 -0.17
N SER A 78 -3.61 -18.12 -1.22
CA SER A 78 -3.56 -16.66 -1.18
C SER A 78 -4.86 -16.07 -0.64
N TRP A 79 -6.03 -16.48 -1.13
CA TRP A 79 -7.32 -15.93 -0.69
C TRP A 79 -7.68 -16.26 0.75
N TYR A 80 -7.40 -17.48 1.25
CA TYR A 80 -7.58 -17.78 2.68
C TYR A 80 -6.63 -16.97 3.56
N GLY A 81 -5.38 -16.78 3.13
CA GLY A 81 -4.41 -15.96 3.84
C GLY A 81 -4.76 -14.48 3.83
N GLY A 82 -5.26 -13.93 2.72
CA GLY A 82 -5.68 -12.53 2.61
C GLY A 82 -6.79 -12.12 3.57
N LEU A 83 -7.58 -13.06 4.10
CA LEU A 83 -8.56 -12.80 5.17
C LEU A 83 -7.90 -12.44 6.51
N ILE A 84 -6.61 -12.72 6.70
CA ILE A 84 -5.83 -12.28 7.87
C ILE A 84 -5.75 -10.75 7.92
N VAL A 85 -5.74 -10.08 6.77
CA VAL A 85 -5.66 -8.61 6.67
C VAL A 85 -6.86 -7.90 7.30
N LEU A 86 -8.02 -8.56 7.38
CA LEU A 86 -9.17 -8.09 8.16
C LEU A 86 -8.84 -7.95 9.65
N ILE A 87 -8.02 -8.85 10.19
CA ILE A 87 -7.57 -8.87 11.59
C ILE A 87 -6.32 -7.98 11.79
N GLN A 88 -5.53 -7.72 10.74
CA GLN A 88 -4.39 -6.79 10.79
C GLN A 88 -4.79 -5.31 10.61
N THR A 89 -5.92 -5.04 9.94
CA THR A 89 -6.37 -3.67 9.64
C THR A 89 -7.05 -2.99 10.83
N SER A 90 -8.15 -3.55 11.36
CA SER A 90 -8.88 -2.93 12.48
C SER A 90 -9.76 -3.92 13.26
N PRO A 91 -10.10 -3.64 14.54
CA PRO A 91 -10.90 -4.56 15.35
C PRO A 91 -12.30 -4.86 14.79
N GLU A 92 -12.91 -3.89 14.08
CA GLU A 92 -14.24 -4.06 13.49
C GLU A 92 -14.24 -4.72 12.11
N SER A 93 -13.13 -4.67 11.35
CA SER A 93 -13.10 -5.02 9.91
C SER A 93 -13.64 -6.43 9.61
N ALA A 94 -13.30 -7.43 10.41
CA ALA A 94 -13.81 -8.79 10.25
C ALA A 94 -15.32 -8.91 10.54
N ASN A 95 -15.85 -8.22 11.56
CA ASN A 95 -17.29 -8.20 11.85
C ASN A 95 -18.09 -7.60 10.68
N ILE A 96 -17.57 -6.52 10.08
CA ILE A 96 -18.20 -5.87 8.92
C ILE A 96 -18.14 -6.79 7.69
N TYR A 97 -17.01 -7.46 7.46
CA TYR A 97 -16.88 -8.45 6.37
C TYR A 97 -17.92 -9.56 6.48
N VAL A 98 -18.10 -10.13 7.67
CA VAL A 98 -19.08 -11.20 7.91
C VAL A 98 -20.52 -10.71 7.78
N LEU A 99 -20.84 -9.50 8.29
CA LEU A 99 -22.15 -8.87 8.11
C LEU A 99 -22.51 -8.74 6.62
N LEU A 100 -21.61 -8.20 5.81
CA LEU A 100 -21.81 -8.02 4.37
C LEU A 100 -21.90 -9.36 3.64
N GLN A 101 -21.01 -10.32 3.95
CA GLN A 101 -21.02 -11.65 3.35
C GLN A 101 -22.34 -12.39 3.60
N LYS A 102 -22.91 -12.33 4.81
CA LYS A 102 -24.24 -12.90 5.09
C LYS A 102 -25.34 -12.22 4.29
N MET A 103 -25.34 -10.88 4.21
CA MET A 103 -26.32 -10.13 3.39
C MET A 103 -26.25 -10.54 1.91
N PHE A 104 -25.05 -10.53 1.30
CA PHE A 104 -24.90 -10.77 -0.12
C PHE A 104 -24.99 -12.25 -0.53
N ARG A 105 -24.72 -13.19 0.38
CA ARG A 105 -25.02 -14.62 0.18
C ARG A 105 -26.52 -14.89 0.17
N ALA A 106 -27.29 -14.18 0.99
CA ALA A 106 -28.75 -14.29 1.01
C ALA A 106 -29.42 -13.59 -0.18
N GLN A 107 -28.88 -12.45 -0.63
CA GLN A 107 -29.36 -11.69 -1.79
C GLN A 107 -28.19 -11.08 -2.57
N ALA A 108 -27.99 -11.50 -3.82
CA ALA A 108 -27.07 -10.83 -4.73
C ALA A 108 -27.49 -9.34 -4.92
N PRO A 109 -26.58 -8.41 -5.28
CA PRO A 109 -26.90 -6.98 -5.29
C PRO A 109 -28.24 -6.58 -5.99
N PRO A 110 -28.57 -7.05 -7.21
CA PRO A 110 -29.86 -6.72 -7.84
C PRO A 110 -31.10 -7.25 -7.10
N GLN A 111 -30.94 -8.24 -6.22
CA GLN A 111 -32.01 -8.80 -5.38
C GLN A 111 -32.15 -8.04 -4.05
N LEU A 112 -31.06 -7.43 -3.58
CA LEU A 112 -31.01 -6.67 -2.33
C LEU A 112 -31.52 -5.22 -2.50
N GLU A 113 -31.46 -4.66 -3.72
CA GLU A 113 -32.04 -3.35 -4.08
C GLU A 113 -33.55 -3.24 -3.74
N ALA A 114 -34.30 -4.34 -3.85
CA ALA A 114 -35.71 -4.38 -3.44
C ALA A 114 -35.90 -4.19 -1.93
N ALA A 115 -34.98 -4.73 -1.10
CA ALA A 115 -34.98 -4.51 0.34
C ALA A 115 -34.48 -3.10 0.70
N ALA A 116 -33.53 -2.55 -0.05
CA ALA A 116 -33.09 -1.16 0.09
C ALA A 116 -34.24 -0.16 -0.19
N THR A 117 -35.04 -0.44 -1.23
CA THR A 117 -36.23 0.33 -1.57
C THR A 117 -37.29 0.26 -0.45
N ALA A 118 -37.52 -0.93 0.12
CA ALA A 118 -38.43 -1.12 1.26
C ALA A 118 -37.93 -0.39 2.53
N ALA A 119 -36.62 -0.37 2.76
CA ALA A 119 -35.95 0.35 3.83
C ALA A 119 -35.83 1.88 3.61
N GLY A 120 -36.34 2.41 2.48
CA GLY A 120 -36.37 3.84 2.19
C GLY A 120 -35.03 4.45 1.76
N LEU A 121 -34.13 3.66 1.17
CA LEU A 121 -32.93 4.16 0.50
C LEU A 121 -33.28 4.68 -0.90
N SER A 122 -32.62 5.73 -1.35
CA SER A 122 -32.57 6.12 -2.77
C SER A 122 -31.58 5.24 -3.55
N ALA A 123 -31.61 5.34 -4.88
CA ALA A 123 -30.63 4.64 -5.74
C ALA A 123 -29.19 5.09 -5.44
N GLU A 124 -28.99 6.37 -5.10
CA GLU A 124 -27.70 6.93 -4.73
C GLU A 124 -27.23 6.42 -3.35
N GLU A 125 -28.12 6.30 -2.37
CA GLU A 125 -27.79 5.72 -1.05
C GLU A 125 -27.52 4.21 -1.16
N TYR A 126 -28.21 3.50 -2.06
CA TYR A 126 -27.94 2.09 -2.31
C TYR A 126 -26.61 1.87 -3.05
N GLN A 127 -26.32 2.70 -4.07
CA GLN A 127 -25.00 2.71 -4.74
C GLN A 127 -23.87 3.06 -3.77
N ALA A 128 -24.09 3.98 -2.82
CA ALA A 128 -23.13 4.30 -1.76
C ALA A 128 -22.85 3.09 -0.84
N PHE A 129 -23.87 2.29 -0.53
CA PHE A 129 -23.71 1.03 0.22
C PHE A 129 -22.94 -0.03 -0.59
N LEU A 130 -23.23 -0.20 -1.88
CA LEU A 130 -22.49 -1.11 -2.76
C LEU A 130 -21.02 -0.69 -2.91
N VAL A 131 -20.75 0.61 -3.09
CA VAL A 131 -19.40 1.14 -3.16
C VAL A 131 -18.65 0.99 -1.83
N TYR A 132 -19.31 1.16 -0.69
CA TYR A 132 -18.72 0.87 0.62
C TYR A 132 -18.33 -0.61 0.77
N ALA A 133 -19.23 -1.52 0.43
CA ALA A 133 -18.98 -2.96 0.51
C ALA A 133 -17.87 -3.42 -0.44
N ALA A 134 -17.88 -2.95 -1.70
CA ALA A 134 -16.81 -3.16 -2.66
C ALA A 134 -15.47 -2.60 -2.16
N GLY A 135 -15.51 -1.44 -1.48
CA GLY A 135 -14.36 -0.84 -0.80
C GLY A 135 -13.77 -1.73 0.30
N LEU A 136 -14.62 -2.26 1.20
CA LEU A 136 -14.17 -3.15 2.28
C LEU A 136 -13.48 -4.39 1.72
N TYR A 137 -14.07 -5.02 0.70
CA TYR A 137 -13.50 -6.18 0.03
C TYR A 137 -12.19 -5.85 -0.70
N ALA A 138 -12.12 -4.71 -1.40
CA ALA A 138 -10.93 -4.29 -2.15
C ALA A 138 -9.74 -3.88 -1.27
N ASN A 139 -9.96 -3.56 0.01
CA ASN A 139 -8.92 -3.18 0.97
C ASN A 139 -8.70 -4.22 2.09
N MET A 140 -9.47 -5.31 2.12
CA MET A 140 -9.58 -6.24 3.26
C MET A 140 -9.76 -5.54 4.62
N GLY A 141 -10.59 -4.49 4.66
CA GLY A 141 -10.90 -3.73 5.87
C GLY A 141 -11.45 -2.33 5.58
N ASN A 142 -11.84 -1.59 6.63
CA ASN A 142 -12.44 -0.25 6.53
C ASN A 142 -11.44 0.92 6.53
N TYR A 143 -10.17 0.66 6.19
CA TYR A 143 -9.11 1.65 6.00
C TYR A 143 -8.52 1.50 4.60
N LYS A 144 -8.29 2.62 3.91
CA LYS A 144 -7.71 2.67 2.57
C LYS A 144 -6.25 2.20 2.62
N SER A 145 -5.90 1.08 1.98
CA SER A 145 -4.51 0.58 1.93
C SER A 145 -3.53 1.58 1.31
N PHE A 146 -4.03 2.38 0.36
CA PHE A 146 -3.30 3.53 -0.14
C PHE A 146 -3.67 4.78 0.66
N GLY A 147 -2.94 5.03 1.75
CA GLY A 147 -3.08 6.25 2.57
C GLY A 147 -3.63 6.07 3.98
N ASP A 148 -3.85 4.82 4.43
CA ASP A 148 -4.24 4.39 5.78
C ASP A 148 -5.27 5.29 6.49
N THR A 149 -6.26 5.71 5.72
CA THR A 149 -7.36 6.60 6.15
C THR A 149 -8.65 5.80 6.24
N LYS A 150 -9.41 5.94 7.33
CA LYS A 150 -10.71 5.26 7.50
C LYS A 150 -11.68 5.64 6.39
N PHE A 151 -12.55 4.74 5.99
CA PHE A 151 -13.73 5.07 5.21
C PHE A 151 -15.00 4.48 5.82
N ILE A 152 -16.06 5.28 5.81
CA ILE A 152 -17.40 4.93 6.31
C ILE A 152 -18.41 4.93 5.14
N PRO A 153 -19.60 4.32 5.29
CA PRO A 153 -20.59 4.31 4.22
C PRO A 153 -21.17 5.70 3.97
N ASN A 154 -21.27 6.12 2.70
CA ASN A 154 -21.84 7.41 2.30
C ASN A 154 -23.39 7.40 2.29
N LEU A 155 -24.01 6.86 3.33
CA LEU A 155 -25.45 6.84 3.58
C LEU A 155 -25.76 6.88 5.08
N PRO A 156 -26.94 7.37 5.52
CA PRO A 156 -27.28 7.46 6.94
C PRO A 156 -27.25 6.12 7.67
N LYS A 157 -26.65 6.08 8.88
CA LYS A 157 -26.54 4.88 9.73
C LYS A 157 -27.86 4.15 9.95
N GLU A 158 -28.94 4.89 10.23
CA GLU A 158 -30.27 4.29 10.44
C GLU A 158 -30.88 3.72 9.16
N LYS A 159 -30.50 4.20 7.96
CA LYS A 159 -30.91 3.59 6.68
C LYS A 159 -30.13 2.32 6.39
N PHE A 160 -28.82 2.29 6.64
CA PHE A 160 -28.06 1.04 6.55
C PHE A 160 -28.61 0.01 7.57
N LYS A 161 -28.94 0.42 8.80
CA LYS A 161 -29.64 -0.42 9.76
C LYS A 161 -30.97 -0.95 9.22
N ALA A 162 -31.82 -0.09 8.64
CA ALA A 162 -33.09 -0.51 8.06
C ALA A 162 -32.90 -1.52 6.91
N LEU A 163 -31.89 -1.32 6.05
CA LEU A 163 -31.51 -2.28 5.00
C LEU A 163 -31.06 -3.63 5.58
N VAL A 164 -30.31 -3.64 6.68
CA VAL A 164 -29.95 -4.88 7.38
C VAL A 164 -31.19 -5.61 7.88
N TRP A 165 -32.10 -4.93 8.58
CA TRP A 165 -33.34 -5.54 9.11
C TRP A 165 -34.32 -6.00 7.99
N GLU A 166 -34.37 -5.32 6.85
CA GLU A 166 -35.17 -5.74 5.69
C GLU A 166 -34.51 -6.83 4.82
N SER A 167 -33.24 -7.16 5.05
CA SER A 167 -32.53 -8.21 4.30
C SER A 167 -33.09 -9.62 4.57
N LEU A 168 -32.95 -10.50 3.59
CA LEU A 168 -33.28 -11.93 3.74
C LEU A 168 -32.36 -12.60 4.77
N ALA A 169 -31.11 -12.17 4.91
CA ALA A 169 -30.18 -12.66 5.93
C ALA A 169 -30.73 -12.41 7.34
N PHE A 170 -31.27 -11.22 7.62
CA PHE A 170 -31.94 -10.93 8.89
C PHE A 170 -33.22 -11.77 9.06
N LYS A 171 -34.01 -11.93 7.99
CA LYS A 171 -35.24 -12.75 8.02
C LYS A 171 -34.97 -14.26 8.17
N GLN A 172 -33.73 -14.71 7.92
CA GLN A 172 -33.26 -16.08 8.16
C GLN A 172 -32.66 -16.24 9.58
N SER A 173 -31.76 -15.34 9.98
CA SER A 173 -31.06 -15.36 11.27
C SER A 173 -31.12 -13.99 11.98
N PRO A 174 -32.25 -13.63 12.62
CA PRO A 174 -32.38 -12.31 13.26
C PRO A 174 -31.32 -12.06 14.34
N GLY A 175 -31.17 -12.97 15.29
CA GLY A 175 -30.27 -12.81 16.43
C GLY A 175 -28.79 -12.69 16.04
N ASP A 176 -28.34 -13.46 15.03
CA ASP A 176 -26.96 -13.39 14.54
C ASP A 176 -26.69 -12.02 13.88
N MET A 177 -27.66 -11.51 13.12
CA MET A 177 -27.55 -10.22 12.43
C MET A 177 -27.69 -9.02 13.38
N GLU A 178 -28.53 -9.12 14.42
CA GLU A 178 -28.58 -8.13 15.52
C GLU A 178 -27.27 -8.08 16.30
N ALA A 179 -26.67 -9.24 16.62
CA ALA A 179 -25.38 -9.34 17.29
C ALA A 179 -24.25 -8.76 16.42
N LEU A 180 -24.15 -9.16 15.15
CA LEU A 180 -23.15 -8.64 14.20
C LEU A 180 -23.24 -7.12 14.06
N TRP A 181 -24.45 -6.58 13.86
CA TRP A 181 -24.66 -5.14 13.81
C TRP A 181 -24.24 -4.46 15.12
N GLY A 182 -24.64 -5.02 16.27
CA GLY A 182 -24.23 -4.53 17.59
C GLY A 182 -22.71 -4.48 17.78
N CYS A 183 -21.98 -5.48 17.30
CA CYS A 183 -20.52 -5.58 17.41
C CYS A 183 -19.74 -4.57 16.54
N CYS A 184 -20.32 -3.99 15.48
CA CYS A 184 -19.57 -3.11 14.58
C CYS A 184 -20.21 -1.74 14.28
N CYS A 185 -21.51 -1.53 14.49
CA CYS A 185 -22.22 -0.38 13.93
C CYS A 185 -21.77 1.01 14.42
N GLU A 186 -21.16 1.11 15.61
CA GLU A 186 -20.56 2.35 16.09
C GLU A 186 -19.22 2.61 15.39
N SER A 187 -18.27 1.68 15.48
CA SER A 187 -16.95 1.78 14.83
C SER A 187 -17.03 1.91 13.30
N LEU A 188 -18.04 1.30 12.68
CA LEU A 188 -18.32 1.37 11.24
C LEU A 188 -18.65 2.81 10.76
N TYR A 189 -19.18 3.67 11.63
CA TYR A 189 -19.51 5.07 11.34
C TYR A 189 -18.64 6.08 12.10
N SER A 190 -17.91 5.68 13.14
CA SER A 190 -17.13 6.60 13.98
C SER A 190 -15.96 7.23 13.22
N LEU A 191 -15.89 8.56 13.34
CA LEU A 191 -14.79 9.41 12.88
C LEU A 191 -14.22 10.24 14.04
N GLU A 192 -14.10 9.63 15.22
CA GLU A 192 -13.24 10.14 16.30
C GLU A 192 -11.78 10.27 15.81
N ASP A 193 -11.01 11.22 16.34
CA ASP A 193 -9.69 11.56 15.78
C ASP A 193 -8.71 10.38 15.73
N LYS A 194 -8.67 9.54 16.78
CA LYS A 194 -7.86 8.31 16.81
C LYS A 194 -8.29 7.26 15.79
N GLN A 195 -9.54 7.32 15.32
CA GLN A 195 -10.07 6.37 14.34
C GLN A 195 -9.83 6.82 12.90
N LYS A 196 -9.54 8.10 12.62
CA LYS A 196 -9.44 8.63 11.25
C LYS A 196 -8.32 8.03 10.40
N GLN A 197 -7.23 7.56 11.03
CA GLN A 197 -6.08 6.97 10.35
C GLN A 197 -5.48 5.80 11.17
N LEU A 198 -4.67 4.95 10.54
CA LEU A 198 -3.87 3.98 11.30
C LEU A 198 -2.69 4.66 12.03
N GLY A 199 -2.26 4.10 13.16
CA GLY A 199 -1.20 4.67 13.99
C GLY A 199 -1.02 3.96 15.34
N LEU A 200 -0.18 4.56 16.20
CA LEU A 200 0.07 4.14 17.58
C LEU A 200 -0.30 5.25 18.58
N GLY A 201 -0.77 4.87 19.77
CA GLY A 201 -1.15 5.78 20.85
C GLY A 201 -2.20 6.83 20.43
N GLU A 202 -1.86 8.10 20.53
CA GLU A 202 -2.74 9.22 20.13
C GLU A 202 -2.81 9.45 18.61
N LYS A 203 -1.97 8.80 17.80
CA LYS A 203 -1.86 9.09 16.36
C LYS A 203 -2.86 8.34 15.48
N GLY A 204 -3.46 7.25 15.96
CA GLY A 204 -4.32 6.39 15.15
C GLY A 204 -4.62 5.06 15.83
N ILE A 205 -5.27 4.15 15.12
CA ILE A 205 -5.52 2.77 15.56
C ILE A 205 -4.58 1.79 14.85
N SER A 206 -4.28 0.64 15.46
CA SER A 206 -3.59 -0.47 14.80
C SER A 206 -4.04 -1.79 15.41
N ALA A 207 -4.16 -2.84 14.60
CA ALA A 207 -4.42 -4.19 15.07
C ALA A 207 -3.18 -5.10 15.09
N TYR A 208 -2.01 -4.58 14.69
CA TYR A 208 -0.68 -5.17 14.95
C TYR A 208 -0.27 -5.08 16.42
N PHE A 209 -0.88 -4.14 17.16
CA PHE A 209 -0.65 -3.87 18.57
C PHE A 209 -1.98 -3.85 19.32
N SER A 210 -1.95 -4.06 20.65
CA SER A 210 -3.06 -3.63 21.51
C SER A 210 -3.16 -2.10 21.57
N GLY A 211 -4.37 -1.56 21.68
CA GLY A 211 -4.65 -0.11 21.61
C GLY A 211 -4.03 0.74 22.73
N ASN A 212 -3.50 0.10 23.78
CA ASN A 212 -2.74 0.73 24.85
C ASN A 212 -1.24 0.92 24.52
N CYS A 213 -0.74 0.42 23.39
CA CYS A 213 0.67 0.52 22.98
C CYS A 213 1.01 1.89 22.38
N CYS A 214 2.20 2.40 22.72
CA CYS A 214 2.80 3.60 22.13
C CYS A 214 4.08 3.26 21.34
N LEU A 215 4.77 4.28 20.80
CA LEU A 215 5.98 4.07 19.98
C LEU A 215 7.13 3.47 20.80
N GLU A 216 7.23 3.88 22.06
CA GLU A 216 8.21 3.42 23.03
C GLU A 216 8.06 1.92 23.34
N ASP A 217 6.82 1.40 23.34
CA ASP A 217 6.56 -0.04 23.46
C ASP A 217 7.03 -0.81 22.22
N ALA A 218 6.81 -0.24 21.02
CA ALA A 218 7.21 -0.86 19.75
C ALA A 218 8.75 -0.90 19.61
N GLU A 219 9.44 0.20 19.94
CA GLU A 219 10.91 0.25 20.01
C GLU A 219 11.48 -0.75 21.03
N PHE A 220 10.87 -0.83 22.21
CA PHE A 220 11.31 -1.73 23.26
C PHE A 220 11.09 -3.21 22.90
N ALA A 221 9.97 -3.53 22.27
CA ALA A 221 9.72 -4.85 21.70
C ALA A 221 10.67 -5.19 20.54
N GLN A 222 11.05 -4.22 19.70
CA GLN A 222 12.03 -4.47 18.64
C GLN A 222 13.42 -4.76 19.22
N LYS A 223 13.85 -4.06 20.28
CA LYS A 223 15.10 -4.37 21.02
C LYS A 223 15.08 -5.80 21.58
N PHE A 224 13.94 -6.24 22.13
CA PHE A 224 13.75 -7.62 22.56
C PHE A 224 13.86 -8.61 21.38
N LEU A 225 13.12 -8.40 20.29
CA LEU A 225 13.14 -9.25 19.09
C LEU A 225 14.55 -9.38 18.49
N ASP A 226 15.24 -8.26 18.30
CA ASP A 226 16.62 -8.22 17.80
C ASP A 226 17.57 -9.00 18.74
N SER A 227 17.40 -8.88 20.07
CA SER A 227 18.19 -9.64 21.07
C SER A 227 17.96 -11.15 21.09
N LYS A 228 16.89 -11.62 20.42
CA LYS A 228 16.54 -13.04 20.26
C LYS A 228 16.80 -13.56 18.84
N ASN A 229 17.33 -12.71 17.94
CA ASN A 229 17.40 -12.99 16.51
C ASN A 229 16.02 -13.35 15.89
N LEU A 230 14.93 -12.86 16.48
CA LEU A 230 13.56 -13.19 16.10
C LEU A 230 12.99 -12.10 15.17
N SER A 231 12.63 -12.47 13.94
CA SER A 231 12.06 -11.52 12.99
C SER A 231 10.67 -11.04 13.40
N ALA A 232 10.36 -9.78 13.14
CA ALA A 232 9.07 -9.17 13.44
C ALA A 232 7.97 -9.48 12.41
N TYR A 233 8.32 -9.92 11.18
CA TYR A 233 7.40 -9.97 10.04
C TYR A 233 6.07 -10.70 10.32
N ASN A 234 6.09 -11.87 10.97
CA ASN A 234 4.88 -12.66 11.25
C ASN A 234 4.35 -12.49 12.69
N THR A 235 4.57 -11.33 13.32
CA THR A 235 4.27 -11.10 14.75
C THR A 235 3.25 -10.00 15.03
N ARG A 236 2.55 -10.11 16.15
CA ARG A 236 1.80 -9.02 16.81
C ARG A 236 2.27 -8.82 18.26
N LEU A 237 2.03 -7.62 18.81
CA LEU A 237 2.48 -7.23 20.16
C LEU A 237 1.31 -6.77 21.05
N PHE A 238 1.01 -7.52 22.11
CA PHE A 238 -0.02 -7.14 23.08
C PHE A 238 0.61 -6.75 24.42
N LYS A 239 0.29 -5.57 24.93
CA LYS A 239 0.76 -5.08 26.24
C LYS A 239 -0.32 -5.29 27.30
N THR A 240 0.10 -5.89 28.40
CA THR A 240 -0.66 -6.08 29.63
C THR A 240 0.16 -5.58 30.82
N GLU A 241 -0.49 -5.38 31.96
CA GLU A 241 0.17 -5.07 33.22
C GLU A 241 -0.19 -6.14 34.27
N VAL A 242 0.82 -6.68 34.95
CA VAL A 242 0.66 -7.71 35.98
C VAL A 242 1.51 -7.32 37.19
N ASP A 243 0.89 -7.19 38.36
CA ASP A 243 1.54 -6.79 39.62
C ASP A 243 2.40 -5.50 39.49
N GLY A 244 1.97 -4.54 38.66
CA GLY A 244 2.70 -3.29 38.40
C GLY A 244 3.88 -3.42 37.44
N LYS A 245 4.07 -4.59 36.80
CA LYS A 245 5.09 -4.83 35.76
C LYS A 245 4.51 -4.82 34.36
N ARG A 246 5.25 -4.19 33.44
CA ARG A 246 4.99 -4.24 31.99
C ARG A 246 5.20 -5.67 31.47
N CYS A 247 4.14 -6.24 30.90
CA CYS A 247 4.13 -7.61 30.38
C CYS A 247 3.68 -7.61 28.91
N TYR A 248 4.56 -8.06 28.01
CA TYR A 248 4.34 -8.06 26.57
C TYR A 248 4.14 -9.49 26.05
N GLU A 249 3.10 -9.73 25.26
CA GLU A 249 2.95 -10.94 24.46
C GLU A 249 3.40 -10.64 23.02
N VAL A 250 4.43 -11.36 22.56
CA VAL A 250 4.82 -11.44 21.15
C VAL A 250 4.17 -12.69 20.59
N ARG A 251 3.16 -12.51 19.74
CA ARG A 251 2.37 -13.62 19.19
C ARG A 251 2.72 -13.84 17.72
N LEU A 252 3.15 -15.06 17.39
CA LEU A 252 3.50 -15.49 16.04
C LEU A 252 2.28 -16.11 15.32
N ALA A 253 2.13 -15.77 14.04
CA ALA A 253 1.18 -16.40 13.14
C ALA A 253 1.60 -17.85 12.80
N SER A 254 0.71 -18.82 13.08
CA SER A 254 0.94 -20.23 12.76
C SER A 254 -0.30 -21.11 12.95
N ALA A 255 -0.43 -22.19 12.17
CA ALA A 255 -1.51 -23.16 12.33
C ALA A 255 -1.41 -23.95 13.66
N LYS A 256 -0.20 -24.29 14.13
CA LYS A 256 0.00 -24.91 15.44
C LYS A 256 -0.21 -23.88 16.55
N LYS A 257 -0.93 -24.27 17.61
CA LYS A 257 -1.08 -23.51 18.86
C LYS A 257 -0.15 -24.06 19.94
N GLY A 258 0.36 -23.19 20.81
CA GLY A 258 1.05 -23.56 22.05
C GLY A 258 2.59 -23.71 21.97
N GLU A 259 3.18 -23.71 23.16
CA GLU A 259 4.63 -23.64 23.45
C GLU A 259 5.25 -25.05 23.41
N TYR A 260 5.73 -25.48 22.24
CA TYR A 260 6.57 -26.67 22.09
C TYR A 260 8.02 -26.25 21.80
N PRO A 261 9.04 -27.00 22.28
CA PRO A 261 10.45 -26.68 22.06
C PRO A 261 10.89 -27.03 20.62
N ASP A 262 10.44 -26.21 19.67
CA ASP A 262 10.94 -26.13 18.29
C ASP A 262 12.04 -25.04 18.18
N GLU A 263 12.47 -24.69 16.97
CA GLU A 263 13.58 -23.75 16.68
C GLU A 263 13.40 -22.29 17.15
N VAL A 264 12.20 -21.92 17.62
CA VAL A 264 11.85 -20.56 18.04
C VAL A 264 11.80 -20.47 19.57
N CYS A 265 12.29 -19.35 20.12
CA CYS A 265 12.40 -19.13 21.57
C CYS A 265 11.05 -18.86 22.28
N PHE A 266 10.13 -19.82 22.26
CA PHE A 266 8.83 -19.75 22.93
C PHE A 266 8.93 -19.66 24.46
N GLY A 267 7.83 -19.19 25.08
CA GLY A 267 7.67 -19.10 26.53
C GLY A 267 8.07 -17.74 27.12
N LYS A 268 8.35 -17.74 28.43
CA LYS A 268 8.62 -16.53 29.22
C LYS A 268 10.09 -16.13 29.19
N HIS A 269 10.36 -14.85 28.96
CA HIS A 269 11.66 -14.19 29.08
C HIS A 269 11.53 -12.96 29.99
N GLU A 270 12.52 -12.73 30.87
CA GLU A 270 12.73 -11.40 31.47
C GLU A 270 13.61 -10.60 30.50
N PHE A 271 13.30 -9.31 30.28
CA PHE A 271 14.10 -8.40 29.45
C PHE A 271 14.06 -6.99 30.03
N GLU A 272 15.22 -6.47 30.44
CA GLU A 272 15.37 -5.23 31.20
C GLU A 272 14.46 -5.20 32.44
N ASP A 273 13.45 -4.31 32.51
CA ASP A 273 12.48 -4.22 33.61
C ASP A 273 11.15 -4.96 33.35
N ALA A 274 11.00 -5.59 32.18
CA ALA A 274 9.75 -6.14 31.67
C ALA A 274 9.78 -7.67 31.49
N VAL A 275 8.59 -8.24 31.32
CA VAL A 275 8.40 -9.66 30.96
C VAL A 275 7.90 -9.75 29.52
N PHE A 276 8.51 -10.63 28.72
CA PHE A 276 8.03 -11.01 27.41
C PHE A 276 7.54 -12.47 27.41
N PHE A 277 6.41 -12.73 26.76
CA PHE A 277 5.88 -14.05 26.47
C PHE A 277 5.86 -14.25 24.95
N VAL A 278 6.72 -15.13 24.43
CA VAL A 278 6.73 -15.47 23.00
C VAL A 278 5.81 -16.67 22.80
N LYS A 279 4.70 -16.46 22.08
CA LYS A 279 3.66 -17.46 21.83
C LYS A 279 3.43 -17.65 20.33
N ARG A 280 2.74 -18.72 19.95
CA ARG A 280 2.29 -18.97 18.57
C ARG A 280 0.86 -19.47 18.50
N GLY A 281 0.26 -19.35 17.33
CA GLY A 281 -1.12 -19.73 17.06
C GLY A 281 -2.00 -18.57 16.59
N ASP A 282 -1.42 -17.42 16.25
CA ASP A 282 -2.19 -16.33 15.64
C ASP A 282 -2.71 -16.78 14.27
N TYR A 283 -3.95 -16.39 13.97
CA TYR A 283 -4.66 -16.75 12.73
C TYR A 283 -4.74 -18.27 12.42
N ALA A 284 -4.62 -19.13 13.43
CA ALA A 284 -4.33 -20.56 13.25
C ALA A 284 -5.24 -21.29 12.24
N PHE A 285 -6.55 -21.01 12.20
CA PHE A 285 -7.45 -21.62 11.22
C PHE A 285 -7.17 -21.18 9.77
N LEU A 286 -6.87 -19.90 9.55
CA LEU A 286 -6.51 -19.39 8.22
C LEU A 286 -5.13 -19.89 7.80
N MET A 287 -4.17 -19.96 8.73
CA MET A 287 -2.87 -20.60 8.51
C MET A 287 -3.02 -22.10 8.16
N GLU A 288 -3.91 -22.84 8.82
CA GLU A 288 -4.22 -24.23 8.45
C GLU A 288 -4.78 -24.31 7.01
N LYS A 289 -5.68 -23.39 6.65
CA LYS A 289 -6.26 -23.30 5.31
C LYS A 289 -5.24 -22.93 4.23
N VAL A 290 -4.27 -22.07 4.52
CA VAL A 290 -3.12 -21.81 3.64
C VAL A 290 -2.35 -23.11 3.42
N CYS A 291 -1.89 -23.77 4.49
CA CYS A 291 -1.15 -25.05 4.41
C CYS A 291 -1.90 -26.14 3.63
N GLN A 292 -3.20 -26.31 3.89
CA GLN A 292 -4.06 -27.30 3.20
C GLN A 292 -4.14 -27.11 1.69
N ASN A 293 -3.97 -25.88 1.19
CA ASN A 293 -4.01 -25.59 -0.25
C ASN A 293 -2.59 -25.60 -0.86
N LEU A 294 -1.57 -25.13 -0.15
CA LEU A 294 -0.17 -25.26 -0.61
C LEU A 294 0.26 -26.74 -0.73
N GLU A 295 -0.18 -27.61 0.18
CA GLU A 295 0.11 -29.05 0.11
C GLU A 295 -0.52 -29.69 -1.14
N LYS A 296 -1.72 -29.25 -1.55
CA LYS A 296 -2.34 -29.67 -2.83
C LYS A 296 -1.61 -29.09 -4.03
N ALA A 297 -1.19 -27.81 -3.97
CA ALA A 297 -0.42 -27.19 -5.05
C ALA A 297 0.89 -27.96 -5.33
N LYS A 298 1.53 -28.51 -4.30
CA LYS A 298 2.78 -29.29 -4.42
C LYS A 298 2.69 -30.48 -5.39
N ASP A 299 1.55 -31.15 -5.48
CA ASP A 299 1.33 -32.26 -6.44
C ASP A 299 1.39 -31.77 -7.90
N TYR A 300 1.03 -30.50 -8.14
CA TYR A 300 1.01 -29.85 -9.45
C TYR A 300 2.24 -28.97 -9.72
N ALA A 301 3.23 -28.95 -8.83
CA ALA A 301 4.48 -28.22 -9.00
C ALA A 301 5.24 -28.66 -10.27
N ALA A 302 5.78 -27.71 -11.03
CA ALA A 302 6.46 -27.96 -12.30
C ALA A 302 7.83 -28.63 -12.13
N ASN A 303 8.54 -28.30 -11.05
CA ASN A 303 9.90 -28.78 -10.75
C ASN A 303 10.14 -28.89 -9.23
N ASP A 304 11.35 -29.32 -8.84
CA ASP A 304 11.67 -29.58 -7.43
C ASP A 304 11.98 -28.31 -6.61
N ASN A 305 12.33 -27.18 -7.22
CA ASN A 305 12.39 -25.89 -6.49
C ASN A 305 10.99 -25.48 -6.05
N GLN A 306 10.00 -25.61 -6.93
CA GLN A 306 8.59 -25.32 -6.62
C GLN A 306 8.02 -26.23 -5.52
N LYS A 307 8.41 -27.51 -5.49
CA LYS A 307 8.02 -28.40 -4.38
C LYS A 307 8.63 -27.94 -3.07
N ARG A 308 9.95 -27.70 -3.04
CA ARG A 308 10.67 -27.34 -1.82
C ARG A 308 10.27 -25.97 -1.26
N MET A 309 10.04 -24.97 -2.12
CA MET A 309 9.54 -23.68 -1.64
C MET A 309 8.17 -23.84 -0.97
N LEU A 310 7.29 -24.68 -1.51
CA LEU A 310 5.99 -24.97 -0.90
C LEU A 310 6.12 -25.78 0.40
N GLU A 311 7.02 -26.76 0.48
CA GLU A 311 7.30 -27.51 1.71
C GLU A 311 7.79 -26.59 2.84
N GLU A 312 8.69 -25.65 2.54
CA GLU A 312 9.21 -24.67 3.49
C GLU A 312 8.18 -23.57 3.85
N TYR A 313 7.35 -23.12 2.91
CA TYR A 313 6.23 -22.22 3.20
C TYR A 313 5.18 -22.90 4.09
N ILE A 314 4.86 -24.18 3.84
CA ILE A 314 3.99 -24.98 4.72
C ILE A 314 4.63 -25.15 6.10
N HIS A 315 5.94 -25.36 6.19
CA HIS A 315 6.64 -25.43 7.47
C HIS A 315 6.59 -24.11 8.23
N SER A 316 6.83 -22.99 7.54
CA SER A 316 6.67 -21.63 8.08
C SER A 316 5.27 -21.38 8.64
N PHE A 317 4.22 -21.54 7.82
CA PHE A 317 2.84 -21.28 8.24
C PHE A 317 2.30 -22.32 9.23
N ALA A 318 2.85 -23.53 9.28
CA ALA A 318 2.51 -24.50 10.31
C ALA A 318 3.14 -24.17 11.68
N CYS A 319 4.40 -23.73 11.72
CA CYS A 319 5.19 -23.63 12.96
C CYS A 319 5.44 -22.19 13.47
N GLY A 320 5.33 -21.19 12.59
CA GLY A 320 5.68 -19.79 12.85
C GLY A 320 7.11 -19.39 12.47
N SER A 321 7.85 -20.22 11.70
CA SER A 321 9.28 -20.00 11.42
C SER A 321 9.52 -19.08 10.22
N VAL A 322 10.07 -17.89 10.46
CA VAL A 322 10.52 -16.98 9.38
C VAL A 322 11.78 -17.51 8.70
N GLU A 323 12.65 -18.27 9.38
CA GLU A 323 13.81 -18.89 8.71
C GLU A 323 13.41 -20.00 7.74
N ALA A 324 12.29 -20.69 7.97
CA ALA A 324 11.67 -21.58 6.98
C ALA A 324 11.12 -20.79 5.78
N HIS A 325 10.43 -19.66 6.01
CA HIS A 325 9.98 -18.79 4.91
C HIS A 325 11.15 -18.28 4.06
N LYS A 326 12.25 -17.93 4.72
CA LYS A 326 13.53 -17.59 4.09
C LYS A 326 14.11 -18.73 3.27
N GLU A 327 14.13 -19.97 3.76
CA GLU A 327 14.58 -21.12 2.97
C GLU A 327 13.67 -21.39 1.76
N GLY A 328 12.35 -21.31 1.93
CA GLY A 328 11.42 -21.39 0.81
C GLY A 328 11.66 -20.30 -0.24
N SER A 329 11.95 -19.08 0.22
CA SER A 329 12.32 -17.95 -0.64
C SER A 329 13.63 -18.18 -1.40
N ARG A 330 14.62 -18.87 -0.80
CA ARG A 330 15.85 -19.30 -1.50
C ARG A 330 15.56 -20.32 -2.60
N TYR A 331 14.61 -21.23 -2.42
CA TYR A 331 14.17 -22.13 -3.50
C TYR A 331 13.40 -21.39 -4.59
N TRP A 332 12.52 -20.45 -4.21
CA TRP A 332 11.78 -19.62 -5.14
C TRP A 332 12.69 -18.75 -6.02
N ILE A 333 13.75 -18.13 -5.48
CA ILE A 333 14.75 -17.38 -6.28
C ILE A 333 15.46 -18.27 -7.31
N LYS A 334 15.66 -19.56 -6.98
CA LYS A 334 16.28 -20.56 -7.87
C LYS A 334 15.32 -21.08 -8.95
N ASP A 335 14.01 -20.90 -8.77
CA ASP A 335 13.01 -21.21 -9.79
C ASP A 335 12.94 -20.07 -10.82
N LYS A 336 13.68 -20.22 -11.93
CA LYS A 336 13.83 -19.18 -12.96
C LYS A 336 12.82 -19.32 -14.09
N GLY A 337 12.11 -18.24 -14.41
CA GLY A 337 11.12 -18.14 -15.48
C GLY A 337 9.96 -19.16 -15.44
N PRO A 338 9.33 -19.44 -14.27
CA PRO A 338 8.20 -20.37 -14.20
C PRO A 338 6.97 -19.82 -14.95
N ILE A 339 6.17 -20.69 -15.58
CA ILE A 339 5.00 -20.25 -16.35
C ILE A 339 3.90 -19.67 -15.45
N VAL A 340 3.69 -20.28 -14.28
CA VAL A 340 2.90 -19.74 -13.17
C VAL A 340 3.89 -19.32 -12.08
N GLU A 341 3.93 -18.03 -11.81
CA GLU A 341 4.77 -17.40 -10.80
C GLU A 341 3.91 -17.00 -9.59
N SER A 342 4.47 -17.14 -8.38
CA SER A 342 3.72 -16.96 -7.14
C SER A 342 4.62 -16.72 -5.93
N TYR A 343 4.16 -15.87 -5.01
CA TYR A 343 4.78 -15.66 -3.70
C TYR A 343 3.67 -15.42 -2.65
N ILE A 344 3.93 -15.76 -1.39
CA ILE A 344 2.92 -15.76 -0.33
C ILE A 344 3.56 -15.64 1.06
N GLY A 345 2.99 -14.84 1.97
CA GLY A 345 3.42 -14.74 3.37
C GLY A 345 3.17 -13.38 4.00
N PHE A 346 3.90 -13.07 5.08
CA PHE A 346 3.90 -11.75 5.71
C PHE A 346 5.07 -10.94 5.13
N ILE A 347 4.81 -10.17 4.07
CA ILE A 347 5.87 -9.71 3.15
C ILE A 347 6.23 -8.24 3.33
N GLU A 348 5.22 -7.36 3.31
CA GLU A 348 5.43 -5.91 3.21
C GLU A 348 5.12 -5.19 4.53
N SER A 349 6.08 -4.39 5.01
CA SER A 349 6.05 -3.74 6.33
C SER A 349 5.34 -2.37 6.35
N TYR A 350 4.82 -1.90 5.21
CA TYR A 350 4.31 -0.53 5.03
C TYR A 350 3.21 -0.08 6.02
N ARG A 351 2.38 -1.01 6.51
CA ARG A 351 1.17 -0.72 7.31
C ARG A 351 1.32 -0.98 8.82
N ASP A 352 2.49 -1.47 9.26
CA ASP A 352 2.89 -1.40 10.66
C ASP A 352 3.29 0.06 10.99
N PRO A 353 2.65 0.75 11.96
CA PRO A 353 3.04 2.11 12.35
C PRO A 353 4.48 2.26 12.87
N PHE A 354 5.15 1.15 13.20
CA PHE A 354 6.58 1.09 13.52
C PHE A 354 7.44 0.66 12.30
N GLY A 355 6.85 -0.05 11.34
CA GLY A 355 7.50 -0.48 10.09
C GLY A 355 8.34 -1.76 10.18
N SER A 356 7.96 -2.77 10.98
CA SER A 356 8.70 -4.06 11.03
C SER A 356 7.85 -5.34 10.92
N ARG A 357 6.53 -5.27 11.09
CA ARG A 357 5.59 -6.39 10.90
C ARG A 357 5.03 -6.37 9.50
N GLY A 358 4.95 -7.54 8.86
CA GLY A 358 4.43 -7.69 7.51
C GLY A 358 2.91 -7.79 7.50
N GLU A 359 2.27 -7.13 6.55
CA GLU A 359 0.92 -7.51 6.15
C GLU A 359 0.94 -8.87 5.44
N PHE A 360 -0.09 -9.70 5.63
CA PHE A 360 -0.22 -10.92 4.85
C PHE A 360 -0.63 -10.60 3.41
N GLU A 361 0.15 -11.06 2.45
CA GLU A 361 -0.22 -11.08 1.05
C GLU A 361 0.10 -12.42 0.36
N GLY A 362 -0.50 -12.64 -0.79
CA GLY A 362 -0.07 -13.68 -1.70
C GLY A 362 -0.61 -13.48 -3.11
N PHE A 363 0.21 -13.75 -4.11
CA PHE A 363 -0.16 -13.60 -5.51
C PHE A 363 0.09 -14.85 -6.34
N VAL A 364 -0.66 -14.95 -7.44
CA VAL A 364 -0.49 -15.91 -8.53
C VAL A 364 -0.63 -15.13 -9.83
N ALA A 365 0.38 -15.22 -10.69
CA ALA A 365 0.41 -14.52 -11.97
C ALA A 365 1.09 -15.37 -13.04
N VAL A 366 0.77 -15.12 -14.31
CA VAL A 366 1.21 -15.94 -15.44
C VAL A 366 2.20 -15.16 -16.29
N VAL A 367 3.31 -15.77 -16.70
CA VAL A 367 4.39 -15.07 -17.45
C VAL A 367 3.92 -14.61 -18.82
N ASN A 368 3.92 -13.29 -19.01
CA ASN A 368 3.81 -12.64 -20.29
C ASN A 368 5.16 -12.74 -21.04
N LYS A 369 5.28 -13.76 -21.89
CA LYS A 369 6.54 -14.10 -22.58
C LYS A 369 7.04 -13.00 -23.53
N ALA A 370 6.15 -12.16 -24.07
CA ALA A 370 6.53 -11.07 -24.97
C ALA A 370 7.20 -9.91 -24.22
N MET A 371 6.61 -9.45 -23.12
CA MET A 371 7.19 -8.38 -22.30
C MET A 371 8.40 -8.86 -21.49
N SER A 372 8.38 -10.08 -20.97
CA SER A 372 9.53 -10.67 -20.26
C SER A 372 10.80 -10.75 -21.12
N ALA A 373 10.67 -10.82 -22.45
CA ALA A 373 11.82 -10.79 -23.37
C ALA A 373 12.55 -9.43 -23.38
N ARG A 374 11.83 -8.31 -23.16
CA ARG A 374 12.45 -6.97 -23.02
C ARG A 374 13.18 -6.85 -21.68
N PHE A 375 12.54 -7.28 -20.60
CA PHE A 375 13.14 -7.28 -19.27
C PHE A 375 14.40 -8.16 -19.20
N ALA A 376 14.42 -9.30 -19.91
CA ALA A 376 15.63 -10.11 -20.08
C ALA A 376 16.78 -9.39 -20.85
N GLN A 377 16.48 -8.46 -21.75
CA GLN A 377 17.49 -7.61 -22.39
C GLN A 377 18.03 -6.52 -21.44
N LEU A 378 17.17 -5.97 -20.57
CA LEU A 378 17.58 -5.04 -19.52
C LEU A 378 18.51 -5.71 -18.50
N VAL A 379 18.14 -6.89 -17.99
CA VAL A 379 18.97 -7.69 -17.06
C VAL A 379 20.32 -8.08 -17.69
N ASN A 380 20.37 -8.35 -18.99
CA ASN A 380 21.64 -8.60 -19.69
C ASN A 380 22.47 -7.34 -19.96
N SER A 381 21.88 -6.15 -19.84
CA SER A 381 22.57 -4.86 -19.93
C SER A 381 22.97 -4.27 -18.58
N ALA A 382 22.43 -4.78 -17.46
CA ALA A 382 22.60 -4.19 -16.13
C ALA A 382 24.06 -4.09 -15.66
N GLU A 383 24.95 -5.02 -16.04
CA GLU A 383 26.40 -4.93 -15.78
C GLU A 383 27.07 -3.69 -16.41
N VAL A 384 26.46 -3.10 -17.45
CA VAL A 384 26.88 -1.85 -18.11
C VAL A 384 26.19 -0.62 -17.51
N LEU A 385 24.99 -0.79 -16.94
CA LEU A 385 24.15 0.30 -16.42
C LEU A 385 24.45 0.63 -14.95
N LEU A 386 24.74 -0.36 -14.10
CA LEU A 386 25.09 -0.15 -12.69
C LEU A 386 26.28 0.81 -12.50
N PRO A 387 27.37 0.77 -13.31
CA PRO A 387 28.45 1.75 -13.23
C PRO A 387 28.08 3.20 -13.61
N GLU A 388 26.88 3.47 -14.12
CA GLU A 388 26.40 4.85 -14.30
C GLU A 388 25.78 5.46 -13.03
N LEU A 389 25.43 4.63 -12.04
CA LEU A 389 24.78 5.08 -10.81
C LEU A 389 25.73 5.98 -9.98
N PRO A 390 25.19 7.00 -9.28
CA PRO A 390 25.98 8.14 -8.86
C PRO A 390 26.84 7.93 -7.60
N TRP A 391 26.97 6.68 -7.13
CA TRP A 391 27.74 6.32 -5.94
C TRP A 391 29.06 5.61 -6.30
N PRO A 392 30.10 5.66 -5.44
CA PRO A 392 31.34 4.92 -5.70
C PRO A 392 31.09 3.41 -5.77
N PRO A 393 31.84 2.62 -6.57
CA PRO A 393 31.64 1.17 -6.67
C PRO A 393 31.73 0.39 -5.35
N ALA A 394 32.31 0.97 -4.29
CA ALA A 394 32.33 0.39 -2.95
C ALA A 394 31.00 0.51 -2.17
N PHE A 395 30.04 1.28 -2.69
CA PHE A 395 28.63 1.36 -2.23
C PHE A 395 27.69 0.57 -3.15
N GLU A 396 28.22 0.10 -4.28
CA GLU A 396 27.66 -1.01 -5.05
C GLU A 396 28.12 -2.34 -4.42
N LYS A 397 27.75 -3.50 -4.99
CA LYS A 397 28.04 -4.80 -4.40
C LYS A 397 28.83 -5.72 -5.32
N ASP A 398 29.67 -6.55 -4.71
CA ASP A 398 30.79 -7.27 -5.36
C ASP A 398 30.42 -8.12 -6.57
N ARG A 399 29.17 -8.61 -6.60
CA ARG A 399 28.68 -9.53 -7.61
C ARG A 399 27.26 -9.16 -7.96
N PHE A 400 27.06 -8.68 -9.19
CA PHE A 400 25.74 -8.61 -9.76
C PHE A 400 25.22 -10.04 -10.01
N LEU A 401 24.31 -10.50 -9.16
CA LEU A 401 23.56 -11.73 -9.38
C LEU A 401 22.36 -11.39 -10.25
N LYS A 402 22.43 -11.69 -11.56
CA LYS A 402 21.37 -11.38 -12.54
C LYS A 402 19.98 -11.75 -11.97
N PRO A 403 19.13 -10.77 -11.65
CA PRO A 403 17.80 -11.06 -11.11
C PRO A 403 16.94 -11.69 -12.19
N ASP A 404 15.91 -12.42 -11.77
CA ASP A 404 14.87 -12.79 -12.72
C ASP A 404 13.94 -11.59 -12.88
N PHE A 405 13.76 -11.07 -14.09
CA PHE A 405 12.87 -9.95 -14.35
C PHE A 405 11.80 -10.39 -15.34
N THR A 406 10.58 -10.56 -14.82
CA THR A 406 9.43 -11.04 -15.58
C THR A 406 8.30 -10.02 -15.61
N SER A 407 7.59 -9.98 -16.72
CA SER A 407 6.28 -9.34 -16.82
C SER A 407 5.23 -10.42 -16.66
N LEU A 408 4.29 -10.22 -15.74
CA LEU A 408 3.27 -11.19 -15.36
C LEU A 408 1.88 -10.57 -15.49
N ASP A 409 0.91 -11.38 -15.89
CA ASP A 409 -0.51 -11.03 -15.84
C ASP A 409 -1.14 -11.69 -14.60
N VAL A 410 -1.64 -10.88 -13.67
CA VAL A 410 -2.18 -11.30 -12.36
C VAL A 410 -3.47 -12.10 -12.54
N LEU A 411 -3.48 -13.32 -12.02
CA LEU A 411 -4.70 -14.13 -11.81
C LEU A 411 -5.28 -13.90 -10.40
N THR A 412 -4.42 -13.64 -9.42
CA THR A 412 -4.80 -13.41 -8.02
C THR A 412 -3.74 -12.55 -7.34
N PHE A 413 -4.18 -11.54 -6.61
CA PHE A 413 -3.39 -10.82 -5.61
C PHE A 413 -4.28 -10.61 -4.38
N ALA A 414 -4.05 -11.38 -3.33
CA ALA A 414 -4.79 -11.32 -2.08
C ALA A 414 -3.98 -10.53 -1.03
N GLY A 415 -4.59 -9.54 -0.40
CA GLY A 415 -3.96 -8.59 0.51
C GLY A 415 -4.83 -7.32 0.61
N SER A 416 -4.31 -6.21 1.15
CA SER A 416 -5.04 -4.94 1.20
C SER A 416 -5.04 -4.15 -0.11
N GLY A 417 -4.27 -4.56 -1.12
CA GLY A 417 -4.18 -3.86 -2.40
C GLY A 417 -3.47 -4.68 -3.48
N ILE A 418 -3.32 -4.07 -4.67
CA ILE A 418 -2.58 -4.66 -5.79
C ILE A 418 -1.50 -3.66 -6.22
N PRO A 419 -0.21 -4.04 -6.21
CA PRO A 419 0.89 -3.19 -6.63
C PRO A 419 1.01 -3.13 -8.17
N ALA A 420 1.86 -2.23 -8.66
CA ALA A 420 2.19 -2.08 -10.07
C ALA A 420 3.33 -3.03 -10.51
N GLY A 421 4.16 -3.41 -9.56
CA GLY A 421 5.30 -4.31 -9.67
C GLY A 421 5.84 -4.62 -8.27
N ILE A 422 6.77 -5.57 -8.16
CA ILE A 422 7.28 -6.09 -6.89
C ILE A 422 8.77 -6.40 -7.03
N ASN A 423 9.56 -6.22 -5.97
CA ASN A 423 10.98 -6.58 -5.93
C ASN A 423 11.28 -7.33 -4.62
N ILE A 424 11.24 -8.66 -4.69
CA ILE A 424 11.17 -9.58 -3.54
C ILE A 424 12.20 -10.72 -3.64
N PRO A 425 12.62 -11.34 -2.51
CA PRO A 425 12.13 -11.14 -1.15
C PRO A 425 12.66 -9.85 -0.49
N ASN A 426 12.04 -9.44 0.62
CA ASN A 426 12.51 -8.33 1.46
C ASN A 426 13.63 -8.73 2.43
N TYR A 427 13.95 -10.03 2.50
CA TYR A 427 15.07 -10.57 3.27
C TYR A 427 16.41 -10.12 2.69
N ASP A 428 16.91 -8.99 3.20
CA ASP A 428 18.17 -8.38 2.77
C ASP A 428 19.32 -9.40 2.76
N ASP A 429 19.42 -10.30 3.75
CA ASP A 429 20.46 -11.33 3.78
C ASP A 429 20.42 -12.28 2.57
N ILE A 430 19.23 -12.62 2.05
CA ILE A 430 19.02 -13.47 0.88
C ILE A 430 19.19 -12.68 -0.42
N ARG A 431 18.56 -11.50 -0.55
CA ARG A 431 18.74 -10.57 -1.69
C ARG A 431 20.21 -10.41 -2.04
N GLN A 432 21.03 -10.40 -0.99
CA GLN A 432 22.44 -10.19 -1.00
C GLN A 432 23.29 -11.46 -1.26
N THR A 433 22.85 -12.69 -0.92
CA THR A 433 23.64 -13.93 -1.21
C THR A 433 23.21 -14.69 -2.45
N GLU A 434 21.92 -14.66 -2.79
CA GLU A 434 21.32 -15.53 -3.82
C GLU A 434 20.55 -14.74 -4.88
N GLY A 435 20.29 -13.45 -4.62
CA GLY A 435 19.56 -12.56 -5.51
C GLY A 435 18.08 -12.45 -5.14
N PHE A 436 17.29 -11.95 -6.08
CA PHE A 436 15.87 -11.61 -5.92
C PHE A 436 15.18 -11.75 -7.29
N LYS A 437 13.86 -11.51 -7.35
CA LYS A 437 13.14 -11.33 -8.62
C LYS A 437 12.49 -9.95 -8.67
N ASN A 438 12.48 -9.37 -9.86
CA ASN A 438 11.70 -8.20 -10.22
C ASN A 438 10.46 -8.65 -11.00
N VAL A 439 9.31 -8.09 -10.66
CA VAL A 439 8.02 -8.44 -11.23
C VAL A 439 7.32 -7.17 -11.71
N SER A 440 6.90 -7.14 -12.97
CA SER A 440 6.03 -6.08 -13.53
C SER A 440 4.65 -6.66 -13.81
N LEU A 441 3.59 -6.06 -13.24
CA LEU A 441 2.22 -6.62 -13.29
C LEU A 441 1.41 -6.00 -14.43
N GLY A 442 1.58 -6.54 -15.64
CA GLY A 442 1.17 -5.95 -16.92
C GLY A 442 -0.33 -5.61 -17.00
N ASN A 443 -1.20 -6.55 -16.65
CA ASN A 443 -2.65 -6.30 -16.63
C ASN A 443 -3.10 -5.26 -15.57
N VAL A 444 -2.41 -5.16 -14.42
CA VAL A 444 -2.67 -4.13 -13.40
C VAL A 444 -2.26 -2.76 -13.92
N LEU A 445 -1.08 -2.68 -14.55
CA LEU A 445 -0.55 -1.49 -15.20
C LEU A 445 -1.50 -0.97 -16.30
N ALA A 446 -1.97 -1.83 -17.19
CA ALA A 446 -2.92 -1.48 -18.25
C ALA A 446 -4.19 -0.77 -17.71
N VAL A 447 -4.76 -1.28 -16.62
CA VAL A 447 -5.93 -0.69 -15.96
C VAL A 447 -5.59 0.64 -15.26
N ALA A 448 -4.39 0.78 -14.70
CA ALA A 448 -3.89 2.04 -14.12
C ALA A 448 -3.58 3.12 -15.19
N TYR A 449 -3.34 2.74 -16.44
CA TYR A 449 -3.10 3.67 -17.55
C TYR A 449 -4.37 4.21 -18.20
N ALA A 450 -5.52 3.51 -18.09
CA ALA A 450 -6.82 3.98 -18.58
C ALA A 450 -7.32 5.21 -17.79
N THR A 451 -6.76 6.39 -18.11
CA THR A 451 -7.04 7.70 -17.51
C THR A 451 -7.76 8.58 -18.53
N GLN A 452 -8.85 9.23 -18.13
CA GLN A 452 -9.64 10.12 -19.00
C GLN A 452 -9.02 11.54 -19.01
N LYS A 453 -9.11 12.30 -20.12
CA LYS A 453 -8.38 13.58 -20.26
C LYS A 453 -8.85 14.66 -19.27
N ASP A 454 -10.14 14.69 -19.00
CA ASP A 454 -10.81 15.51 -17.98
C ASP A 454 -10.26 15.26 -16.57
N LYS A 455 -9.77 14.04 -16.30
CA LYS A 455 -9.23 13.59 -15.01
C LYS A 455 -7.75 13.90 -14.78
N LEU A 456 -7.12 14.62 -15.71
CA LEU A 456 -5.73 15.08 -15.60
C LEU A 456 -5.66 16.47 -14.96
N THR A 457 -5.85 16.52 -13.64
CA THR A 457 -5.62 17.71 -12.81
C THR A 457 -4.16 18.17 -12.84
N PHE A 458 -3.93 19.47 -12.62
CA PHE A 458 -2.61 20.12 -12.48
C PHE A 458 -1.68 20.16 -13.70
N LEU A 459 -2.12 19.72 -14.89
CA LEU A 459 -1.36 19.79 -16.16
C LEU A 459 -1.94 20.81 -17.15
N GLU A 460 -1.09 21.42 -17.96
CA GLU A 460 -1.52 22.23 -19.12
C GLU A 460 -2.10 21.34 -20.25
N GLU A 461 -2.97 21.89 -21.10
CA GLU A 461 -3.71 21.10 -22.11
C GLU A 461 -2.84 20.43 -23.17
N SER A 462 -1.67 21.01 -23.49
CA SER A 462 -0.65 20.38 -24.34
C SER A 462 -0.09 19.10 -23.73
N ASP A 463 0.16 19.15 -22.43
CA ASP A 463 0.88 18.12 -21.70
C ASP A 463 -0.04 16.94 -21.38
N LYS A 464 -1.36 17.19 -21.28
CA LYS A 464 -2.37 16.13 -21.10
C LYS A 464 -2.38 15.11 -22.25
N ASP A 465 -2.27 15.54 -23.50
CA ASP A 465 -2.29 14.62 -24.64
C ASP A 465 -0.99 13.80 -24.73
N LEU A 466 0.16 14.41 -24.44
CA LEU A 466 1.44 13.71 -24.29
C LEU A 466 1.40 12.71 -23.12
N TYR A 467 0.85 13.12 -21.98
CA TYR A 467 0.69 12.29 -20.79
C TYR A 467 -0.14 11.03 -21.08
N ILE A 468 -1.29 11.18 -21.76
CA ILE A 468 -2.13 10.03 -22.15
C ILE A 468 -1.38 9.07 -23.08
N LYS A 469 -0.61 9.59 -24.06
CA LYS A 469 0.14 8.77 -25.00
C LYS A 469 1.27 7.97 -24.32
N TRP A 470 1.98 8.58 -23.35
CA TRP A 470 3.28 8.09 -22.89
C TRP A 470 3.36 7.60 -21.44
N LYS A 471 2.37 7.91 -20.58
CA LYS A 471 2.32 7.48 -19.16
C LYS A 471 2.55 5.97 -18.98
N GLY A 472 2.05 5.17 -19.92
CA GLY A 472 2.23 3.71 -19.89
C GLY A 472 3.70 3.32 -20.06
N PRO A 473 4.28 3.52 -21.25
CA PRO A 473 5.70 3.22 -21.52
C PRO A 473 6.70 3.86 -20.56
N SER A 474 6.41 5.04 -20.00
CA SER A 474 7.33 5.73 -19.07
C SER A 474 7.57 5.03 -17.73
N PHE A 475 6.80 3.99 -17.38
CA PHE A 475 6.78 3.40 -16.04
C PHE A 475 7.58 2.08 -15.90
N GLU A 476 8.17 1.56 -16.98
CA GLU A 476 8.72 0.18 -17.03
C GLU A 476 10.18 0.01 -16.53
N VAL A 477 10.77 0.96 -15.75
CA VAL A 477 12.24 1.04 -15.54
C VAL A 477 12.68 1.22 -14.07
N GLN A 478 13.30 0.19 -13.43
CA GLN A 478 14.03 0.22 -12.12
C GLN A 478 14.69 -1.17 -11.75
N ASP A 479 15.81 -1.22 -10.99
CA ASP A 479 16.46 -2.47 -10.42
C ASP A 479 17.56 -2.18 -9.33
N ASP A 480 17.90 -3.10 -8.38
CA ASP A 480 18.96 -2.91 -7.30
C ASP A 480 19.36 -4.09 -6.31
N LYS A 481 20.61 -4.09 -5.77
CA LYS A 481 21.29 -4.88 -4.64
C LYS A 481 21.99 -6.25 -4.98
N GLY A 482 22.86 -6.93 -4.17
CA GLY A 482 23.40 -6.92 -2.76
C GLY A 482 24.79 -7.67 -2.64
N LYS A 483 25.70 -7.74 -1.61
CA LYS A 483 25.79 -7.84 -0.11
C LYS A 483 26.82 -6.89 0.59
N PHE A 484 26.96 -6.97 1.94
CA PHE A 484 28.12 -6.53 2.75
C PHE A 484 29.41 -7.30 2.49
N ASN A 485 30.50 -6.54 2.37
CA ASN A 485 31.55 -6.85 1.41
C ASN A 485 32.82 -5.98 1.50
N PHE A 486 32.74 -4.79 2.10
CA PHE A 486 33.64 -3.68 1.76
C PHE A 486 34.87 -3.51 2.67
N ASP A 487 35.94 -2.94 2.12
CA ASP A 487 37.20 -2.70 2.84
C ASP A 487 37.14 -1.46 3.74
N GLN A 488 37.03 -1.68 5.05
CA GLN A 488 36.99 -0.63 6.08
C GLN A 488 38.26 0.26 6.13
N SER A 489 39.38 -0.17 5.55
CA SER A 489 40.62 0.62 5.50
C SER A 489 40.72 1.53 4.27
N ALA A 490 39.93 1.25 3.23
CA ALA A 490 39.99 1.95 1.94
C ALA A 490 38.72 2.76 1.61
N VAL A 491 37.54 2.28 2.02
CA VAL A 491 36.26 2.89 1.65
C VAL A 491 36.01 4.18 2.43
N ARG A 492 35.64 5.22 1.69
CA ARG A 492 35.41 6.58 2.19
C ARG A 492 34.02 7.08 1.82
N ASN A 493 33.43 7.87 2.70
CA ASN A 493 32.21 8.60 2.41
C ASN A 493 32.52 9.64 1.29
N PRO A 494 31.80 9.65 0.15
CA PRO A 494 32.07 10.57 -0.95
C PRO A 494 31.73 12.04 -0.65
N GLU A 495 30.92 12.34 0.38
CA GLU A 495 30.64 13.72 0.81
C GLU A 495 31.73 14.27 1.74
N THR A 496 32.20 13.48 2.71
CA THR A 496 33.15 13.97 3.74
C THR A 496 34.61 13.63 3.45
N GLY A 497 34.87 12.62 2.61
CA GLY A 497 36.21 12.05 2.37
C GLY A 497 36.76 11.20 3.52
N GLU A 498 36.01 11.06 4.62
CA GLU A 498 36.40 10.28 5.81
C GLU A 498 36.16 8.78 5.62
N LEU A 499 36.81 7.95 6.44
CA LEU A 499 36.55 6.51 6.48
C LEU A 499 35.18 6.22 7.09
N ILE A 500 34.57 5.10 6.70
CA ILE A 500 33.26 4.68 7.22
C ILE A 500 33.36 4.32 8.72
N SER A 501 32.56 5.02 9.54
CA SER A 501 32.55 4.89 11.01
C SER A 501 31.29 4.22 11.57
N SER A 502 30.29 3.95 10.71
CA SER A 502 29.00 3.37 11.07
C SER A 502 28.57 2.26 10.10
N TRP A 503 27.88 1.24 10.61
CA TRP A 503 27.37 0.08 9.87
C TRP A 503 26.36 -0.71 10.73
N TYR A 504 25.63 -1.63 10.11
CA TYR A 504 24.67 -2.55 10.76
C TYR A 504 25.40 -3.65 11.54
N LYS A 505 24.87 -4.03 12.70
CA LYS A 505 25.51 -4.94 13.68
C LYS A 505 24.59 -6.12 13.99
N GLY A 506 25.15 -7.33 14.10
CA GLY A 506 24.38 -8.52 14.49
C GLY A 506 23.23 -8.82 13.52
N SER A 507 22.00 -8.77 14.02
CA SER A 507 20.74 -8.98 13.28
C SER A 507 20.00 -7.70 12.90
N GLU A 508 20.62 -6.53 13.05
CA GLU A 508 20.02 -5.24 12.66
C GLU A 508 19.72 -5.20 11.16
N THR A 509 18.52 -4.74 10.78
CA THR A 509 18.02 -4.72 9.40
C THR A 509 17.78 -3.29 8.91
N TRP A 510 17.48 -3.10 7.62
CA TRP A 510 16.99 -1.82 7.08
C TRP A 510 15.79 -1.30 7.89
N ASP A 511 14.76 -2.13 8.02
CA ASP A 511 13.51 -1.84 8.71
C ASP A 511 13.75 -1.59 10.21
N SER A 512 14.50 -2.44 10.92
CA SER A 512 14.76 -2.22 12.36
C SER A 512 15.68 -1.04 12.68
N LYS A 513 16.39 -0.47 11.68
CA LYS A 513 17.19 0.76 11.83
C LYS A 513 16.45 2.03 11.43
N PHE A 514 15.86 2.07 10.25
CA PHE A 514 15.25 3.28 9.69
C PHE A 514 13.75 3.39 10.04
N SER A 515 13.13 2.29 10.49
CA SER A 515 11.78 2.19 11.05
C SER A 515 10.75 3.06 10.32
N THR A 516 10.27 4.12 10.97
CA THR A 516 9.23 5.03 10.46
C THR A 516 9.55 5.78 9.17
N ILE A 517 10.79 5.73 8.68
CA ILE A 517 11.16 6.22 7.33
C ILE A 517 11.70 5.12 6.40
N ALA A 518 11.90 3.88 6.86
CA ALA A 518 12.59 2.82 6.11
C ALA A 518 11.99 2.58 4.72
N SER A 519 10.70 2.27 4.63
CA SER A 519 10.06 2.00 3.33
C SER A 519 10.10 3.26 2.45
N SER A 520 9.61 4.39 2.97
CA SER A 520 9.55 5.70 2.27
C SER A 520 10.89 6.13 1.65
N TYR A 521 11.98 6.02 2.43
CA TYR A 521 13.33 6.39 1.99
C TYR A 521 13.84 5.45 0.89
N GLU A 522 13.54 4.15 0.96
CA GLU A 522 13.90 3.20 -0.10
C GLU A 522 13.11 3.43 -1.39
N GLU A 523 11.80 3.70 -1.32
CA GLU A 523 10.99 4.07 -2.49
C GLU A 523 11.56 5.33 -3.17
N CYS A 524 11.96 6.33 -2.38
CA CYS A 524 12.57 7.56 -2.90
C CYS A 524 13.90 7.29 -3.62
N ARG A 525 14.69 6.36 -3.09
CA ARG A 525 15.96 5.91 -3.69
C ARG A 525 15.72 5.16 -5.01
N ALA A 526 14.73 4.26 -5.05
CA ALA A 526 14.36 3.50 -6.24
C ALA A 526 13.77 4.40 -7.35
N GLU A 527 12.81 5.27 -7.03
CA GLU A 527 12.22 6.24 -7.96
C GLU A 527 13.29 7.20 -8.53
N CYS A 528 14.28 7.60 -7.71
CA CYS A 528 15.45 8.36 -8.17
C CYS A 528 16.33 7.57 -9.16
N VAL A 529 16.55 6.25 -8.94
CA VAL A 529 17.25 5.38 -9.91
C VAL A 529 16.49 5.35 -11.24
N GLY A 530 15.16 5.20 -11.20
CA GLY A 530 14.30 5.20 -12.39
C GLY A 530 14.42 6.49 -13.20
N LEU A 531 14.29 7.66 -12.56
CA LEU A 531 14.45 8.97 -13.21
C LEU A 531 15.86 9.19 -13.77
N TYR A 532 16.89 8.70 -13.08
CA TYR A 532 18.26 8.89 -13.49
C TYR A 532 18.64 8.00 -14.69
N LEU A 533 18.27 6.71 -14.65
CA LEU A 533 18.55 5.74 -15.71
C LEU A 533 17.62 5.87 -16.93
N CYS A 534 16.41 6.42 -16.80
CA CYS A 534 15.57 6.68 -17.98
C CYS A 534 16.20 7.70 -18.95
N LEU A 535 17.21 8.47 -18.53
CA LEU A 535 17.98 9.37 -19.39
C LEU A 535 19.02 8.64 -20.26
N ASN A 536 19.21 7.33 -20.07
CA ASN A 536 20.14 6.51 -20.84
C ASN A 536 19.49 5.99 -22.13
N LYS A 537 20.13 6.23 -23.28
CA LYS A 537 19.58 5.88 -24.60
C LYS A 537 19.59 4.38 -24.91
N GLN A 538 20.48 3.60 -24.29
CA GLN A 538 20.43 2.13 -24.36
C GLN A 538 19.23 1.59 -23.59
N VAL A 539 18.91 2.15 -22.41
CA VAL A 539 17.70 1.78 -21.65
C VAL A 539 16.44 2.04 -22.48
N LEU A 540 16.30 3.24 -23.06
CA LEU A 540 15.14 3.59 -23.89
C LEU A 540 15.01 2.67 -25.13
N SER A 541 16.12 2.37 -25.81
CA SER A 541 16.15 1.46 -26.98
C SER A 541 15.77 0.01 -26.61
N ILE A 542 16.14 -0.49 -25.43
CA ILE A 542 15.72 -1.83 -24.92
C ILE A 542 14.20 -1.94 -24.78
N PHE A 543 13.50 -0.87 -24.40
CA PHE A 543 12.04 -0.83 -24.37
C PHE A 543 11.40 -0.52 -25.73
N GLY A 544 12.20 -0.19 -26.75
CA GLY A 544 11.78 0.08 -28.13
C GLY A 544 11.54 1.56 -28.43
N HIS A 545 12.12 2.48 -27.66
CA HIS A 545 11.98 3.92 -27.83
C HIS A 545 13.28 4.56 -28.32
N GLU A 546 13.22 5.20 -29.49
CA GLU A 546 14.35 5.92 -30.09
C GLU A 546 13.92 7.27 -30.66
N GLY A 547 14.87 8.17 -30.88
CA GLY A 547 14.60 9.50 -31.45
C GLY A 547 13.65 10.35 -30.60
N GLU A 548 12.69 11.01 -31.26
CA GLU A 548 11.72 11.92 -30.62
C GLU A 548 10.82 11.21 -29.60
N ASP A 549 10.35 10.00 -29.91
CA ASP A 549 9.53 9.20 -28.99
C ASP A 549 10.27 8.88 -27.67
N ALA A 550 11.60 8.73 -27.71
CA ALA A 550 12.41 8.52 -26.50
C ALA A 550 12.52 9.78 -25.62
N GLU A 551 12.68 10.96 -26.24
CA GLU A 551 12.72 12.25 -25.54
C GLU A 551 11.34 12.62 -24.97
N GLU A 552 10.24 12.19 -25.59
CA GLU A 552 8.89 12.29 -25.02
C GLU A 552 8.67 11.38 -23.81
N VAL A 553 9.10 10.11 -23.88
CA VAL A 553 9.02 9.16 -22.76
C VAL A 553 9.80 9.68 -21.55
N VAL A 554 10.99 10.25 -21.75
CA VAL A 554 11.76 10.94 -20.70
C VAL A 554 10.98 12.11 -20.10
N TYR A 555 10.44 13.01 -20.94
CA TYR A 555 9.70 14.18 -20.47
C TYR A 555 8.47 13.78 -19.64
N VAL A 556 7.67 12.83 -20.12
CA VAL A 556 6.44 12.40 -19.44
C VAL A 556 6.75 11.63 -18.16
N ASN A 557 7.87 10.89 -18.07
CA ASN A 557 8.29 10.26 -16.81
C ASN A 557 8.59 11.33 -15.73
N TRP A 558 9.45 12.30 -16.07
CA TRP A 558 9.83 13.38 -15.14
C TRP A 558 8.63 14.29 -14.78
N LEU A 559 7.73 14.57 -15.74
CA LEU A 559 6.50 15.32 -15.49
C LEU A 559 5.52 14.54 -14.59
N THR A 560 5.43 13.22 -14.77
CA THR A 560 4.64 12.33 -13.90
C THR A 560 5.15 12.39 -12.47
N MET A 561 6.47 12.35 -12.26
CA MET A 561 7.07 12.45 -10.93
C MET A 561 6.71 13.75 -10.22
N VAL A 562 6.95 14.91 -10.83
CA VAL A 562 6.69 16.21 -10.17
C VAL A 562 5.19 16.40 -9.89
N ARG A 563 4.31 15.97 -10.81
CA ARG A 563 2.86 15.96 -10.58
C ARG A 563 2.46 15.04 -9.43
N ALA A 564 3.03 13.84 -9.36
CA ALA A 564 2.76 12.88 -8.28
C ALA A 564 3.27 13.38 -6.92
N GLY A 565 4.39 14.12 -6.89
CA GLY A 565 4.86 14.80 -5.69
C GLY A 565 3.88 15.84 -5.16
N LEU A 566 3.27 16.65 -6.05
CA LEU A 566 2.24 17.62 -5.65
C LEU A 566 0.98 16.91 -5.14
N LEU A 567 0.50 15.88 -5.85
CA LEU A 567 -0.61 15.03 -5.42
C LEU A 567 -0.34 14.33 -4.08
N GLY A 568 0.93 14.11 -3.72
CA GLY A 568 1.32 13.48 -2.47
C GLY A 568 0.78 14.18 -1.21
N LEU A 569 0.50 15.48 -1.29
CA LEU A 569 -0.02 16.27 -0.17
C LEU A 569 -1.35 15.74 0.42
N GLU A 570 -2.16 15.02 -0.37
CA GLU A 570 -3.36 14.31 0.15
C GLU A 570 -3.00 13.31 1.27
N PHE A 571 -1.83 12.68 1.15
CA PHE A 571 -1.35 11.61 2.03
C PHE A 571 -0.54 12.14 3.22
N TYR A 572 -0.45 13.46 3.39
CA TYR A 572 0.06 14.10 4.60
C TYR A 572 -1.11 14.42 5.56
N THR A 573 -0.88 14.28 6.86
CA THR A 573 -1.80 14.69 7.94
C THR A 573 -1.18 15.90 8.65
N SER A 574 -1.85 17.06 8.57
CA SER A 574 -1.36 18.34 9.12
C SER A 574 -1.30 18.35 10.64
N GLU A 575 -2.18 17.59 11.28
CA GLU A 575 -2.47 17.59 12.71
C GLU A 575 -1.42 16.75 13.46
N SER A 576 -1.17 15.53 12.99
CA SER A 576 -0.13 14.62 13.50
C SER A 576 1.23 14.80 12.84
N LYS A 577 1.36 15.73 11.87
CA LYS A 577 2.55 16.00 11.05
C LYS A 577 3.20 14.76 10.45
N SER A 578 2.37 13.85 9.94
CA SER A 578 2.79 12.52 9.49
C SER A 578 2.36 12.24 8.05
N TRP A 579 3.19 11.49 7.33
CA TRP A 579 2.85 10.92 6.03
C TRP A 579 2.20 9.55 6.21
N ARG A 580 1.14 9.27 5.45
CA ARG A 580 0.34 8.04 5.50
C ARG A 580 0.55 7.11 4.29
N GLN A 581 1.49 7.43 3.41
CA GLN A 581 1.84 6.57 2.26
C GLN A 581 3.30 6.82 1.83
N ALA A 582 4.11 5.76 1.85
CA ALA A 582 5.56 5.81 1.64
C ALA A 582 5.96 6.37 0.26
N HIS A 583 5.40 5.85 -0.82
CA HIS A 583 5.73 6.30 -2.19
C HIS A 583 5.32 7.76 -2.44
N MET A 584 4.22 8.23 -1.84
CA MET A 584 3.75 9.61 -2.03
C MET A 584 4.60 10.62 -1.25
N GLN A 585 5.12 10.25 -0.07
CA GLN A 585 6.16 11.02 0.61
C GLN A 585 7.45 11.06 -0.22
N ALA A 586 7.89 9.92 -0.76
CA ALA A 586 9.06 9.81 -1.63
C ALA A 586 8.96 10.72 -2.86
N ARG A 587 7.81 10.72 -3.55
CA ARG A 587 7.55 11.58 -4.72
C ARG A 587 7.51 13.06 -4.35
N PHE A 588 6.99 13.41 -3.16
CA PHE A 588 7.07 14.79 -2.64
C PHE A 588 8.51 15.21 -2.32
N VAL A 589 9.33 14.33 -1.73
CA VAL A 589 10.77 14.57 -1.51
C VAL A 589 11.49 14.84 -2.83
N ILE A 590 11.24 14.03 -3.87
CA ILE A 590 11.83 14.23 -5.20
C ILE A 590 11.38 15.57 -5.81
N LEU A 591 10.10 15.92 -5.73
CA LEU A 591 9.61 17.24 -6.13
C LEU A 591 10.34 18.38 -5.38
N ARG A 592 10.57 18.24 -4.07
CA ARG A 592 11.24 19.25 -3.24
C ARG A 592 12.72 19.41 -3.60
N VAL A 593 13.42 18.32 -3.92
CA VAL A 593 14.80 18.33 -4.46
C VAL A 593 14.86 19.02 -5.83
N LEU A 594 13.91 18.74 -6.72
CA LEU A 594 13.87 19.35 -8.06
C LEU A 594 13.45 20.83 -8.04
N LEU A 595 12.67 21.26 -7.04
CA LEU A 595 12.38 22.68 -6.79
C LEU A 595 13.58 23.41 -6.16
N GLU A 596 14.31 22.78 -5.25
CA GLU A 596 15.53 23.35 -4.65
C GLU A 596 16.66 23.54 -5.68
N ALA A 597 16.76 22.64 -6.66
CA ALA A 597 17.68 22.77 -7.78
C ALA A 597 17.48 24.05 -8.60
N GLY A 598 16.30 24.66 -8.54
CA GLY A 598 16.05 25.99 -9.07
C GLY A 598 16.15 26.07 -10.60
N GLU A 599 16.83 27.10 -11.09
CA GLU A 599 17.06 27.43 -12.52
C GLU A 599 15.78 27.49 -13.40
N GLY A 600 14.59 27.45 -12.79
CA GLY A 600 13.33 27.25 -13.50
C GLY A 600 13.24 25.89 -14.18
N LEU A 601 13.75 24.82 -13.56
CA LEU A 601 13.51 23.43 -13.97
C LEU A 601 12.05 23.01 -13.74
N VAL A 602 11.55 23.23 -12.52
CA VAL A 602 10.15 22.96 -12.15
C VAL A 602 9.48 24.28 -11.79
N GLY A 603 8.32 24.57 -12.40
CA GLY A 603 7.47 25.69 -12.04
C GLY A 603 6.20 25.21 -11.35
N LEU A 604 5.85 25.81 -10.21
CA LEU A 604 4.62 25.51 -9.46
C LEU A 604 3.85 26.80 -9.18
N LYS A 605 2.61 26.89 -9.68
CA LYS A 605 1.81 28.11 -9.67
C LYS A 605 0.37 27.82 -9.24
N GLU A 606 -0.11 28.53 -8.24
CA GLU A 606 -1.53 28.54 -7.85
C GLU A 606 -2.37 29.40 -8.80
N CYS A 607 -3.60 28.96 -9.08
CA CYS A 607 -4.52 29.60 -10.00
C CYS A 607 -5.99 29.36 -9.61
N THR A 608 -6.91 29.69 -10.51
CA THR A 608 -8.33 29.41 -10.39
C THR A 608 -8.74 28.51 -11.55
N GLY A 609 -9.38 27.38 -11.25
CA GLY A 609 -9.85 26.44 -12.26
C GLY A 609 -11.04 26.99 -13.05
N ALA A 610 -11.41 26.31 -14.14
CA ALA A 610 -12.54 26.72 -15.00
C ALA A 610 -13.90 26.73 -14.28
N ASP A 611 -14.00 26.06 -13.12
CA ASP A 611 -15.17 26.04 -12.23
C ASP A 611 -15.15 27.17 -11.17
N GLY A 612 -14.19 28.08 -11.22
CA GLY A 612 -14.06 29.20 -10.27
C GLY A 612 -13.48 28.83 -8.90
N ARG A 613 -13.11 27.56 -8.66
CA ARG A 613 -12.49 27.11 -7.40
C ARG A 613 -10.95 27.20 -7.45
N PRO A 614 -10.25 27.21 -6.31
CA PRO A 614 -8.78 27.10 -6.25
C PRO A 614 -8.24 25.93 -7.08
N ASP A 615 -7.11 26.13 -7.73
CA ASP A 615 -6.45 25.13 -8.57
C ASP A 615 -4.93 25.42 -8.63
N ALA A 616 -4.16 24.54 -9.26
CA ALA A 616 -2.73 24.76 -9.50
C ALA A 616 -2.30 24.27 -10.89
N VAL A 617 -1.13 24.71 -11.32
CA VAL A 617 -0.42 24.16 -12.48
C VAL A 617 1.01 23.85 -12.06
N ILE A 618 1.47 22.65 -12.42
CA ILE A 618 2.89 22.29 -12.35
C ILE A 618 3.45 22.14 -13.77
N THR A 619 4.66 22.65 -13.97
CA THR A 619 5.33 22.70 -15.27
C THR A 619 6.77 22.22 -15.14
N LEU A 620 7.31 21.64 -16.21
CA LEU A 620 8.67 21.10 -16.28
C LEU A 620 9.38 21.64 -17.52
N ASP A 621 10.55 22.25 -17.35
CA ASP A 621 11.38 22.69 -18.46
C ASP A 621 12.19 21.50 -19.00
N ARG A 622 11.70 20.93 -20.10
CA ARG A 622 12.33 19.81 -20.81
C ARG A 622 13.81 20.05 -21.12
N SER A 623 14.19 21.29 -21.46
CA SER A 623 15.59 21.62 -21.82
C SER A 623 16.56 21.50 -20.64
N LYS A 624 16.04 21.51 -19.41
CA LYS A 624 16.83 21.47 -18.16
C LYS A 624 16.88 20.08 -17.50
N ILE A 625 16.16 19.08 -18.01
CA ILE A 625 16.18 17.72 -17.46
C ILE A 625 17.61 17.15 -17.44
N HIS A 626 18.32 17.22 -18.56
CA HIS A 626 19.68 16.66 -18.68
C HIS A 626 20.78 17.49 -18.00
N THR A 627 20.55 18.78 -17.73
CA THR A 627 21.57 19.72 -17.21
C THR A 627 21.38 20.00 -15.72
N VAL A 628 20.19 20.42 -15.31
CA VAL A 628 19.84 20.76 -13.92
C VAL A 628 19.28 19.53 -13.21
N GLY A 629 18.28 18.88 -13.82
CA GLY A 629 17.54 17.75 -13.21
C GLY A 629 18.44 16.56 -12.90
N LYS A 630 19.16 16.05 -13.91
CA LYS A 630 20.13 14.96 -13.76
C LYS A 630 21.15 15.26 -12.66
N SER A 631 21.68 16.48 -12.64
CA SER A 631 22.67 16.93 -11.66
C SER A 631 22.12 17.00 -10.22
N ALA A 632 20.84 17.33 -10.05
CA ALA A 632 20.17 17.35 -8.75
C ALA A 632 19.91 15.92 -8.24
N ILE A 633 19.30 15.07 -9.06
CA ILE A 633 19.04 13.66 -8.71
C ILE A 633 20.35 12.91 -8.47
N GLN A 634 21.40 13.15 -9.26
CA GLN A 634 22.74 12.58 -9.06
C GLN A 634 23.28 12.82 -7.64
N ARG A 635 23.28 14.09 -7.19
CA ARG A 635 23.75 14.44 -5.85
C ARG A 635 22.87 13.78 -4.79
N PHE A 636 21.55 13.95 -4.89
CA PHE A 636 20.61 13.45 -3.89
C PHE A 636 20.63 11.91 -3.75
N LEU A 637 20.63 11.19 -4.87
CA LEU A 637 20.68 9.72 -4.91
C LEU A 637 22.00 9.15 -4.34
N CYS A 638 23.14 9.81 -4.57
CA CYS A 638 24.39 9.44 -3.93
C CYS A 638 24.26 9.54 -2.39
N ARG A 639 23.65 10.61 -1.87
CA ARG A 639 23.45 10.80 -0.42
C ARG A 639 22.52 9.73 0.17
N LEU A 640 21.43 9.42 -0.54
CA LEU A 640 20.51 8.34 -0.14
C LEU A 640 21.23 6.97 -0.04
N GLN A 641 22.04 6.61 -1.02
CA GLN A 641 22.82 5.36 -0.97
C GLN A 641 23.85 5.36 0.16
N VAL A 642 24.52 6.49 0.41
CA VAL A 642 25.57 6.60 1.44
C VAL A 642 24.99 6.37 2.83
N HIS A 643 24.03 7.16 3.29
CA HIS A 643 23.48 7.01 4.64
C HIS A 643 22.82 5.63 4.85
N LYS A 644 22.15 5.10 3.82
CA LYS A 644 21.62 3.73 3.85
C LYS A 644 22.73 2.69 4.04
N SER A 645 23.81 2.77 3.27
CA SER A 645 24.89 1.76 3.32
C SER A 645 25.66 1.79 4.65
N THR A 646 25.81 2.97 5.26
CA THR A 646 26.53 3.17 6.52
C THR A 646 25.66 3.05 7.77
N ALA A 647 24.38 2.66 7.67
CA ALA A 647 23.42 2.67 8.78
C ALA A 647 23.32 4.03 9.51
N ASP A 648 23.58 5.14 8.82
CA ASP A 648 23.54 6.48 9.39
C ASP A 648 22.09 6.98 9.46
N VAL A 649 21.39 6.55 10.51
CA VAL A 649 19.99 6.91 10.76
C VAL A 649 19.84 8.39 11.09
N GLU A 650 20.82 9.02 11.75
CA GLU A 650 20.75 10.44 12.13
C GLU A 650 20.90 11.35 10.90
N GLY A 651 21.94 11.15 10.08
CA GLY A 651 22.12 11.87 8.81
C GLY A 651 21.03 11.53 7.80
N GLY A 652 20.61 10.27 7.73
CA GLY A 652 19.50 9.81 6.89
C GLY A 652 18.17 10.48 7.24
N ARG A 653 17.82 10.59 8.53
CA ARG A 653 16.62 11.32 8.98
C ARG A 653 16.75 12.82 8.73
N ALA A 654 17.87 13.44 9.10
CA ALA A 654 18.09 14.87 8.87
C ALA A 654 17.95 15.27 7.39
N LEU A 655 18.43 14.42 6.47
CA LEU A 655 18.24 14.57 5.03
C LEU A 655 16.76 14.42 4.62
N TYR A 656 16.13 13.31 5.00
CA TYR A 656 14.86 12.88 4.45
C TYR A 656 13.65 13.61 5.07
N GLU A 657 13.68 13.84 6.37
CA GLU A 657 12.67 14.62 7.09
C GLU A 657 12.77 16.11 6.72
N GLY A 658 13.96 16.61 6.38
CA GLY A 658 14.17 17.96 5.85
C GLY A 658 13.44 18.24 4.53
N TYR A 659 13.55 17.33 3.56
CA TYR A 659 12.81 17.47 2.28
C TYR A 659 11.32 17.10 2.40
N SER A 660 10.95 16.12 3.22
CA SER A 660 9.55 15.70 3.40
C SER A 660 8.72 16.59 4.34
N ALA A 661 9.33 17.63 4.93
CA ALA A 661 8.63 18.65 5.70
C ALA A 661 7.64 19.46 4.82
N VAL A 662 6.38 19.54 5.27
CA VAL A 662 5.29 20.29 4.64
C VAL A 662 5.02 21.57 5.44
N THR A 663 5.42 22.72 4.90
CA THR A 663 5.35 24.03 5.57
C THR A 663 4.41 25.00 4.87
N ALA A 664 3.97 26.04 5.61
CA ALA A 664 3.41 27.24 5.00
C ALA A 664 4.51 28.23 4.58
N ASP A 665 5.65 28.20 5.30
CA ASP A 665 6.81 29.07 5.08
C ASP A 665 7.73 28.54 3.96
N GLY A 666 8.25 29.46 3.16
CA GLY A 666 9.16 29.19 2.03
C GLY A 666 8.66 29.77 0.71
N THR A 667 9.24 29.32 -0.41
CA THR A 667 8.89 29.76 -1.77
C THR A 667 7.46 29.38 -2.18
N HIS A 668 6.93 28.29 -1.62
CA HIS A 668 5.58 27.78 -1.87
C HIS A 668 4.92 27.37 -0.55
N ASN A 669 3.66 27.73 -0.35
CA ASN A 669 2.88 27.33 0.81
C ASN A 669 2.25 25.95 0.55
N PHE A 670 2.95 24.89 0.94
CA PHE A 670 2.51 23.52 0.69
C PHE A 670 1.29 23.11 1.53
N LEU A 671 1.03 23.77 2.66
CA LEU A 671 -0.20 23.56 3.44
C LEU A 671 -1.44 24.10 2.71
N ARG A 672 -1.37 25.26 2.05
CA ARG A 672 -2.47 25.78 1.20
C ARG A 672 -2.62 24.99 -0.11
N LEU A 673 -1.50 24.55 -0.69
CA LEU A 673 -1.54 23.64 -1.84
C LEU A 673 -2.21 22.29 -1.48
N ARG A 674 -2.02 21.79 -0.25
CA ARG A 674 -2.74 20.59 0.24
C ARG A 674 -4.25 20.76 0.25
N GLU A 675 -4.77 21.92 0.68
CA GLU A 675 -6.21 22.23 0.61
C GLU A 675 -6.71 22.16 -0.84
N THR A 676 -5.93 22.71 -1.78
CA THR A 676 -6.25 22.66 -3.22
C THR A 676 -6.17 21.24 -3.79
N VAL A 677 -5.19 20.44 -3.38
CA VAL A 677 -5.08 19.01 -3.76
C VAL A 677 -6.26 18.21 -3.23
N LEU A 678 -6.65 18.39 -1.97
CA LEU A 678 -7.83 17.73 -1.38
C LEU A 678 -9.15 18.14 -2.05
N LEU A 679 -9.25 19.38 -2.56
CA LEU A 679 -10.41 19.89 -3.31
C LEU A 679 -10.51 19.35 -4.75
N ARG A 680 -9.38 18.85 -5.29
CA ARG A 680 -9.19 18.42 -6.69
C ARG A 680 -8.84 16.93 -6.84
N LYS A 681 -8.76 16.19 -5.73
CA LYS A 681 -8.40 14.76 -5.70
C LYS A 681 -9.42 13.89 -6.45
N GLU A 682 -8.98 12.69 -6.81
CA GLU A 682 -9.85 11.64 -7.33
C GLU A 682 -9.67 10.34 -6.55
N ALA A 683 -10.76 9.59 -6.36
CA ALA A 683 -10.68 8.31 -5.68
C ALA A 683 -9.91 7.29 -6.53
N ARG A 684 -8.88 6.65 -5.94
CA ARG A 684 -8.10 5.58 -6.58
C ARG A 684 -9.03 4.45 -7.03
N LYS A 685 -8.79 3.91 -8.23
CA LYS A 685 -9.59 2.80 -8.77
C LYS A 685 -9.52 1.55 -7.88
N MET A 686 -10.61 0.78 -7.87
CA MET A 686 -10.66 -0.57 -7.30
C MET A 686 -10.61 -1.63 -8.41
N PHE A 687 -10.06 -2.79 -8.08
CA PHE A 687 -9.87 -3.91 -9.01
C PHE A 687 -10.83 -5.05 -8.71
N VAL A 688 -11.45 -5.60 -9.74
CA VAL A 688 -12.22 -6.86 -9.66
C VAL A 688 -11.33 -7.98 -10.17
N GLN A 689 -11.24 -9.07 -9.39
CA GLN A 689 -10.36 -10.20 -9.69
C GLN A 689 -11.20 -11.46 -9.94
N ALA A 690 -10.83 -12.22 -10.96
CA ALA A 690 -11.46 -13.49 -11.32
C ALA A 690 -11.33 -14.54 -10.20
N ASN A 691 -12.23 -15.52 -10.21
CA ASN A 691 -12.16 -16.73 -9.38
C ASN A 691 -11.81 -17.93 -10.26
N THR A 692 -11.34 -19.02 -9.65
CA THR A 692 -11.13 -20.32 -10.32
C THR A 692 -11.83 -21.44 -9.55
N TYR A 693 -12.48 -22.35 -10.27
CA TYR A 693 -13.23 -23.47 -9.69
C TYR A 693 -12.84 -24.79 -10.36
N ILE A 694 -12.75 -25.86 -9.57
CA ILE A 694 -12.59 -27.22 -10.10
C ILE A 694 -13.96 -27.81 -10.42
N LYS A 695 -14.12 -28.37 -11.61
CA LYS A 695 -15.32 -29.03 -12.10
C LYS A 695 -14.94 -30.09 -13.11
N ASP A 696 -15.41 -31.32 -12.89
CA ASP A 696 -15.11 -32.49 -13.74
C ASP A 696 -13.60 -32.64 -14.04
N ASP A 697 -12.77 -32.47 -13.00
CA ASP A 697 -11.30 -32.45 -13.00
C ASP A 697 -10.62 -31.36 -13.86
N ALA A 698 -11.38 -30.44 -14.45
CA ALA A 698 -10.88 -29.22 -15.11
C ALA A 698 -11.00 -27.98 -14.21
N VAL A 699 -10.25 -26.92 -14.51
CA VAL A 699 -10.35 -25.62 -13.81
C VAL A 699 -11.03 -24.60 -14.71
N GLU A 700 -12.21 -24.10 -14.29
CA GLU A 700 -12.91 -23.01 -14.96
C GLU A 700 -12.53 -21.66 -14.35
N LEU A 701 -12.22 -20.67 -15.20
CA LEU A 701 -12.03 -19.27 -14.82
C LEU A 701 -13.38 -18.54 -14.87
N VAL A 702 -13.73 -17.82 -13.80
CA VAL A 702 -14.94 -17.00 -13.73
C VAL A 702 -14.56 -15.54 -13.54
N GLU A 703 -14.95 -14.72 -14.51
CA GLU A 703 -14.72 -13.28 -14.54
C GLU A 703 -16.00 -12.51 -14.16
N TYR A 704 -15.83 -11.32 -13.63
CA TYR A 704 -16.89 -10.48 -13.09
C TYR A 704 -16.86 -9.08 -13.71
N GLU A 705 -18.00 -8.39 -13.70
CA GLU A 705 -18.10 -7.01 -14.19
C GLU A 705 -17.16 -6.07 -13.41
N GLY A 706 -16.56 -5.08 -14.09
CA GLY A 706 -15.82 -3.97 -13.47
C GLY A 706 -16.72 -2.96 -12.74
N SER A 707 -17.59 -3.43 -11.86
CA SER A 707 -18.57 -2.62 -11.10
C SER A 707 -18.53 -2.97 -9.61
N ALA A 708 -19.21 -2.17 -8.77
CA ALA A 708 -19.29 -2.46 -7.33
C ALA A 708 -20.02 -3.78 -7.07
N ALA A 709 -21.10 -4.05 -7.81
CA ALA A 709 -21.83 -5.31 -7.76
C ALA A 709 -20.97 -6.50 -8.23
N GLY A 710 -20.18 -6.34 -9.30
CA GLY A 710 -19.24 -7.36 -9.77
C GLY A 710 -18.13 -7.66 -8.76
N LEU A 711 -17.58 -6.65 -8.10
CA LEU A 711 -16.60 -6.82 -7.02
C LEU A 711 -17.20 -7.60 -5.85
N ILE A 712 -18.39 -7.22 -5.38
CA ILE A 712 -19.14 -7.93 -4.33
C ILE A 712 -19.37 -9.40 -4.72
N GLN A 713 -19.91 -9.67 -5.92
CA GLN A 713 -20.19 -11.02 -6.37
C GLN A 713 -18.92 -11.88 -6.42
N SER A 714 -17.81 -11.31 -6.90
CA SER A 714 -16.51 -11.98 -6.94
C SER A 714 -15.99 -12.39 -5.55
N PHE A 715 -16.42 -11.72 -4.47
CA PHE A 715 -16.09 -12.05 -3.08
C PHE A 715 -17.10 -13.01 -2.42
N VAL A 716 -18.38 -12.95 -2.77
CA VAL A 716 -19.41 -13.90 -2.28
C VAL A 716 -19.11 -15.32 -2.77
N GLU A 717 -18.72 -15.45 -4.03
CA GLU A 717 -18.45 -16.76 -4.66
C GLU A 717 -17.05 -17.31 -4.37
N ARG A 718 -16.21 -16.59 -3.60
CA ARG A 718 -14.77 -16.87 -3.45
C ARG A 718 -14.43 -18.09 -2.58
N PHE A 719 -15.31 -18.41 -1.63
CA PHE A 719 -15.12 -19.46 -0.62
C PHE A 719 -16.30 -20.45 -0.56
N PRO A 720 -16.72 -21.05 -1.70
CA PRO A 720 -18.01 -21.75 -1.80
C PRO A 720 -18.12 -22.99 -0.89
N ASP A 721 -16.99 -23.60 -0.54
CA ASP A 721 -16.93 -24.88 0.17
C ASP A 721 -17.09 -24.74 1.70
N ASP A 722 -16.72 -23.59 2.26
CA ASP A 722 -16.63 -23.40 3.72
C ASP A 722 -16.86 -21.97 4.24
N ALA A 723 -17.45 -21.07 3.45
CA ALA A 723 -17.70 -19.68 3.81
C ALA A 723 -18.26 -19.48 5.24
N GLU A 724 -19.29 -20.23 5.65
CA GLU A 724 -19.89 -20.09 6.98
C GLU A 724 -18.94 -20.49 8.12
N LYS A 725 -18.04 -21.46 7.88
CA LYS A 725 -17.00 -21.84 8.84
C LYS A 725 -15.92 -20.76 8.90
N VAL A 726 -15.54 -20.19 7.76
CA VAL A 726 -14.60 -19.07 7.66
C VAL A 726 -15.13 -17.84 8.43
N GLU A 727 -16.40 -17.50 8.22
CA GLU A 727 -17.10 -16.44 8.97
C GLU A 727 -17.05 -16.70 10.48
N ALA A 728 -17.46 -17.88 10.94
CA ALA A 728 -17.46 -18.22 12.37
C ALA A 728 -16.06 -18.12 12.99
N GLN A 729 -15.01 -18.53 12.28
CA GLN A 729 -13.62 -18.44 12.75
C GLN A 729 -13.09 -17.00 12.75
N LEU A 730 -13.49 -16.15 11.79
CA LEU A 730 -13.18 -14.72 11.82
C LEU A 730 -13.79 -14.05 13.06
N LEU A 731 -15.05 -14.34 13.37
CA LEU A 731 -15.72 -13.82 14.58
C LEU A 731 -15.08 -14.34 15.87
N GLU A 732 -14.70 -15.63 15.93
CA GLU A 732 -14.01 -16.21 17.09
C GLU A 732 -12.68 -15.47 17.36
N MET A 733 -11.86 -15.25 16.33
CA MET A 733 -10.58 -14.54 16.47
C MET A 733 -10.76 -13.09 16.91
N THR A 734 -11.70 -12.35 16.32
CA THR A 734 -12.01 -10.98 16.74
C THR A 734 -12.57 -10.91 18.16
N CYS A 735 -13.37 -11.89 18.58
CA CYS A 735 -13.89 -11.98 19.95
C CYS A 735 -12.81 -12.33 20.98
N MET A 736 -11.83 -13.19 20.62
CA MET A 736 -10.71 -13.54 21.50
C MET A 736 -9.82 -12.35 21.85
N ASP A 737 -9.53 -11.48 20.87
CA ASP A 737 -8.66 -10.32 21.07
C ASP A 737 -9.42 -9.03 21.45
N SER A 738 -10.76 -9.04 21.56
CA SER A 738 -11.55 -7.79 21.60
C SER A 738 -11.17 -6.85 22.75
N SER A 739 -10.78 -7.39 23.92
CA SER A 739 -10.31 -6.64 25.08
C SER A 739 -8.98 -5.90 24.88
N CYS A 740 -8.25 -6.17 23.79
CA CYS A 740 -6.97 -5.53 23.50
C CYS A 740 -7.10 -4.11 22.94
N TRP A 741 -8.32 -3.64 22.63
CA TRP A 741 -8.60 -2.29 22.13
C TRP A 741 -9.71 -1.56 22.90
N CYS A 742 -9.98 -1.98 24.14
CA CYS A 742 -10.91 -1.35 25.09
C CYS A 742 -10.20 -0.39 26.05
#